data_AF-A0A923QNW6-F1
#
_entry.id   AF-A0A923QNW6-F1
#
_cell.length_a   1.000
_cell.length_b   1.000
_cell.length_c   1.000
_cell.angle_alpha   90.00
_cell.angle_beta   90.00
_cell.angle_gamma   90.00
#
_symmetry.space_group_name_H-M   'P 1'
#
loop_
_entity.id
_entity.type
_entity.pdbx_description
1 polymer ?
#
loop_
_entity_poly.entity_id
_entity_poly.type
_entity_poly.pdbx_seq_one_letter_code
_entity_poly.pdbx_strand_id
1 'polypeptide(L)'
;MIKYFLLLIAVAYFQLLQAQIQFIPEPQQVTYQAGTFSLPNPSTYAFNSTDSFAFSLLRAHSFFVSTELVETSFKKQAVLYCQLVDSKKWKRELKKFLLDTTFMADSEGYVLQITPNQIRILAQTDAGLFYAIQTLLQISNNKTAATQLPCLTIYDVPAFPIRAWQDDISRGPIPTMEFLKEEIKTLSAYKLNYFTLYTENIFKYNSHPDMAPDDGISKEEIEELISYAAQYHVTLIGNQQSFGHMEKILANPAYQALGERQHILSPANEGSYLLLKDMFKEMAPAYTCKYFNINCDETFGLGEGQSKQLVDSIGLPNVYANHINRLIQLLKPYDKRIIMWADIVGNHPEIISQLPNDLILIPWSYTDLDNFDKILEPIAASGLDFWVAPGVSCWSNIYPNTNVAKKNIFNLVRDGKKFGAKGVLNTTWDDDGSNFFTNNWQGLIWGAALSWNAPLVKESGSLSQIELDQKWNAFNRAYDKLFWGTKSISISKIQNEFADIHQNKIKGLLKNQRLFEFVFPLNSDNLKEEQKVEYKSIEDKINTLLIDLIVVSGNVNSHSECIPYLQFAMEESLFIIQMNEFRNKLNDYLQYYLNAATLKEDLNRLVLKLNQLSLTYAELYRLENRNWWLKENLLKFEKLRVDLDKLPGTCIIVPDTVLTNRKRKITLRSLIYNLPIYYTINGTDPNAKSGLYTKPFFLNKTAIVKATMFWGKDFTYTQDSFIMHKAIGKLKQLNSIYSNSQPSFNGGGKWGLVDGRIGSNNLKSGKWQGYDGQDLNLILDFVKDTKLKTFRMGFYQYTRAWVILPKSIDLYTSADGVNFNLLISVSHTIDPNSDQKIIHYFEANLNKVKTRYLKIIARSYGKLPAWHASAGKDSMLFSDEIIVK
;
A
#
# COMPACT_ATOMS: atom_id res chain seq x y z
N MET A 1 30.06 55.01 -9.34
CA MET A 1 29.31 54.10 -10.22
C MET A 1 30.01 52.76 -10.46
N ILE A 2 31.25 52.72 -10.99
CA ILE A 2 31.95 51.46 -11.33
C ILE A 2 32.13 50.50 -10.14
N LYS A 3 32.49 50.99 -8.94
CA LYS A 3 32.57 50.16 -7.72
C LYS A 3 31.23 49.54 -7.31
N TYR A 4 30.13 50.27 -7.44
CA TYR A 4 28.78 49.77 -7.13
C TYR A 4 28.30 48.76 -8.17
N PHE A 5 28.67 48.96 -9.44
CA PHE A 5 28.35 48.03 -10.53
C PHE A 5 29.13 46.71 -10.41
N LEU A 6 30.43 46.77 -10.06
CA LEU A 6 31.24 45.58 -9.79
C LEU A 6 30.78 44.83 -8.52
N LEU A 7 30.32 45.56 -7.50
CA LEU A 7 29.73 44.95 -6.30
C LEU A 7 28.41 44.24 -6.63
N LEU A 8 27.54 44.83 -7.46
CA LEU A 8 26.29 44.21 -7.91
C LEU A 8 26.55 42.96 -8.77
N ILE A 9 27.54 42.98 -9.66
CA ILE A 9 27.94 41.80 -10.44
C ILE A 9 28.50 40.71 -9.53
N ALA A 10 29.35 41.07 -8.56
CA ALA A 10 29.89 40.11 -7.60
C ALA A 10 28.78 39.48 -6.74
N VAL A 11 27.81 40.27 -6.26
CA VAL A 11 26.65 39.78 -5.50
C VAL A 11 25.75 38.88 -6.35
N ALA A 12 25.47 39.25 -7.60
CA ALA A 12 24.68 38.43 -8.52
C ALA A 12 25.39 37.10 -8.87
N TYR A 13 26.71 37.14 -9.10
CA TYR A 13 27.53 35.95 -9.31
C TYR A 13 27.56 35.04 -8.06
N PHE A 14 27.61 35.64 -6.87
CA PHE A 14 27.56 34.92 -5.59
C PHE A 14 26.20 34.24 -5.36
N GLN A 15 25.11 34.92 -5.69
CA GLN A 15 23.75 34.36 -5.65
C GLN A 15 23.57 33.23 -6.68
N LEU A 16 24.18 33.34 -7.86
CA LEU A 16 24.22 32.29 -8.87
C LEU A 16 25.00 31.05 -8.42
N LEU A 17 26.13 31.22 -7.73
CA LEU A 17 26.90 30.13 -7.11
C LEU A 17 26.14 29.45 -5.97
N GLN A 18 25.46 30.24 -5.12
CA GLN A 18 24.56 29.70 -4.08
C GLN A 18 23.41 28.87 -4.66
N ALA A 19 22.84 29.30 -5.79
CA ALA A 19 21.77 28.56 -6.46
C ALA A 19 22.24 27.25 -7.12
N GLN A 20 23.55 27.02 -7.29
CA GLN A 20 24.07 25.89 -8.05
C GLN A 20 24.35 24.62 -7.25
N ILE A 21 24.71 24.70 -5.96
CA ILE A 21 24.98 23.49 -5.16
C ILE A 21 23.70 22.98 -4.52
N GLN A 22 23.36 21.73 -4.79
CA GLN A 22 22.23 21.04 -4.18
C GLN A 22 22.73 20.00 -3.18
N PHE A 23 21.96 19.77 -2.12
CA PHE A 23 22.28 18.81 -1.06
C PHE A 23 21.05 17.99 -0.71
N ILE A 24 21.24 16.70 -0.43
CA ILE A 24 20.25 15.87 0.26
C ILE A 24 20.99 15.01 1.29
N PRO A 25 20.71 15.14 2.60
CA PRO A 25 19.90 16.18 3.24
C PRO A 25 20.52 17.58 3.12
N GLU A 26 19.70 18.63 3.30
CA GLU A 26 20.19 20.00 3.46
C GLU A 26 21.02 20.13 4.76
N PRO A 27 22.25 20.67 4.72
CA PRO A 27 23.05 20.86 5.92
C PRO A 27 22.45 21.91 6.86
N GLN A 28 22.70 21.79 8.17
CA GLN A 28 22.22 22.78 9.15
C GLN A 28 22.72 24.20 8.87
N GLN A 29 23.98 24.35 8.44
CA GLN A 29 24.54 25.64 8.04
C GLN A 29 25.51 25.52 6.88
N VAL A 30 25.36 26.41 5.89
CA VAL A 30 26.30 26.55 4.76
C VAL A 30 26.69 28.02 4.61
N THR A 31 27.98 28.30 4.60
CA THR A 31 28.54 29.65 4.33
C THR A 31 29.40 29.59 3.08
N TYR A 32 28.97 30.27 2.02
CA TYR A 32 29.71 30.35 0.76
C TYR A 32 30.81 31.41 0.86
N GLN A 33 31.93 31.16 0.18
CA GLN A 33 33.10 32.04 0.15
C GLN A 33 33.52 32.32 -1.29
N ALA A 34 34.21 33.44 -1.52
CA ALA A 34 34.72 33.77 -2.84
C ALA A 34 35.85 32.82 -3.25
N GLY A 35 35.83 32.40 -4.53
CA GLY A 35 36.87 31.57 -5.13
C GLY A 35 36.47 30.11 -5.32
N THR A 36 37.36 29.36 -5.97
CA THR A 36 37.22 27.93 -6.21
C THR A 36 38.48 27.19 -5.80
N PHE A 37 38.31 25.93 -5.40
CA PHE A 37 39.38 24.97 -5.18
C PHE A 37 39.57 24.12 -6.43
N SER A 38 40.83 23.87 -6.80
CA SER A 38 41.20 22.91 -7.84
C SER A 38 42.16 21.89 -7.23
N LEU A 39 41.99 20.61 -7.56
CA LEU A 39 42.93 19.56 -7.13
C LEU A 39 44.26 19.72 -7.88
N PRO A 40 45.40 19.98 -7.19
CA PRO A 40 46.71 19.89 -7.82
C PRO A 40 47.04 18.45 -8.22
N ASN A 41 47.94 18.24 -9.18
CA ASN A 41 48.41 16.90 -9.52
C ASN A 41 49.95 16.83 -9.46
N PRO A 42 50.55 16.03 -8.55
CA PRO A 42 49.91 15.19 -7.53
C PRO A 42 49.24 16.01 -6.40
N SER A 43 48.22 15.44 -5.77
CA SER A 43 47.54 16.00 -4.60
C SER A 43 48.00 15.31 -3.32
N THR A 44 48.35 16.08 -2.30
CA THR A 44 48.72 15.55 -0.97
C THR A 44 47.53 15.52 -0.01
N TYR A 45 47.37 14.43 0.74
CA TYR A 45 46.32 14.32 1.77
C TYR A 45 46.89 13.91 3.12
N ALA A 46 46.22 14.30 4.19
CA ALA A 46 46.49 13.82 5.55
C ALA A 46 45.18 13.27 6.14
N PHE A 47 45.18 11.97 6.47
CA PHE A 47 44.01 11.26 6.97
C PHE A 47 44.28 10.75 8.39
N ASN A 48 43.42 11.12 9.34
CA ASN A 48 43.48 10.66 10.73
C ASN A 48 42.09 10.18 11.12
N SER A 49 41.79 8.93 10.77
CA SER A 49 40.58 8.20 11.11
C SER A 49 40.85 6.70 10.98
N THR A 50 40.11 5.89 11.73
CA THR A 50 40.16 4.42 11.63
C THR A 50 39.33 3.87 10.48
N ASP A 51 38.49 4.71 9.86
CA ASP A 51 37.62 4.35 8.75
C ASP A 51 38.31 4.57 7.39
N SER A 52 39.13 3.59 7.00
CA SER A 52 39.79 3.58 5.70
C SER A 52 38.81 3.41 4.52
N PHE A 53 37.61 2.88 4.79
CA PHE A 53 36.57 2.68 3.78
C PHE A 53 35.99 4.01 3.31
N ALA A 54 35.66 4.94 4.21
CA ALA A 54 35.19 6.27 3.85
C ALA A 54 36.16 7.00 2.90
N PHE A 55 37.47 6.88 3.16
CA PHE A 55 38.49 7.45 2.29
C PHE A 55 38.59 6.72 0.94
N SER A 56 38.31 5.41 0.89
CA SER A 56 38.25 4.66 -0.37
C SER A 56 37.11 5.15 -1.27
N LEU A 57 35.95 5.48 -0.72
CA LEU A 57 34.83 6.08 -1.46
C LEU A 57 35.23 7.42 -2.08
N LEU A 58 35.92 8.26 -1.30
CA LEU A 58 36.44 9.54 -1.78
C LEU A 58 37.41 9.34 -2.94
N ARG A 59 38.37 8.40 -2.81
CA ARG A 59 39.35 8.09 -3.86
C ARG A 59 38.72 7.55 -5.14
N ALA A 60 37.68 6.73 -5.03
CA ALA A 60 36.99 6.14 -6.17
C ALA A 60 36.12 7.16 -6.93
N HIS A 61 35.81 8.31 -6.33
CA HIS A 61 34.96 9.31 -6.94
C HIS A 61 35.64 10.03 -8.11
N SER A 62 34.91 10.23 -9.21
CA SER A 62 35.42 10.76 -10.48
C SER A 62 36.20 12.07 -10.39
N PHE A 63 35.91 12.91 -9.39
CA PHE A 63 36.64 14.15 -9.13
C PHE A 63 38.05 13.92 -8.55
N PHE A 64 38.23 12.90 -7.72
CA PHE A 64 39.50 12.62 -7.03
C PHE A 64 40.37 11.61 -7.78
N VAL A 65 39.77 10.74 -8.61
CA VAL A 65 40.51 9.78 -9.46
C VAL A 65 41.45 10.47 -10.47
N SER A 66 41.17 11.72 -10.85
CA SER A 66 41.97 12.45 -11.84
C SER A 66 43.34 12.92 -11.34
N THR A 67 43.72 12.63 -10.10
CA THR A 67 45.01 12.98 -9.52
C THR A 67 45.59 11.84 -8.69
N GLU A 68 46.92 11.73 -8.69
CA GLU A 68 47.60 10.87 -7.73
C GLU A 68 47.48 11.47 -6.31
N LEU A 69 46.88 10.70 -5.39
CA LEU A 69 46.73 11.08 -3.99
C LEU A 69 47.86 10.47 -3.15
N VAL A 70 48.74 11.34 -2.63
CA VAL A 70 49.91 10.96 -1.83
C VAL A 70 49.69 11.32 -0.37
N GLU A 71 49.79 10.32 0.53
CA GLU A 71 49.64 10.56 1.96
C GLU A 71 50.82 11.37 2.52
N THR A 72 50.53 12.33 3.39
CA THR A 72 51.53 13.14 4.08
C THR A 72 51.16 13.34 5.54
N SER A 73 52.16 13.64 6.38
CA SER A 73 51.92 13.93 7.79
C SER A 73 51.14 15.24 7.96
N PHE A 74 50.29 15.33 9.00
CA PHE A 74 49.61 16.58 9.38
C PHE A 74 50.53 17.78 9.69
N LYS A 75 51.84 17.56 9.85
CA LYS A 75 52.85 18.63 10.03
C LYS A 75 53.31 19.26 8.71
N LYS A 76 53.06 18.59 7.58
CA LYS A 76 53.36 19.07 6.22
C LYS A 76 52.08 19.62 5.59
N GLN A 77 52.22 20.56 4.66
CA GLN A 77 51.08 21.17 3.98
C GLN A 77 50.43 20.17 3.01
N ALA A 78 49.32 19.57 3.42
CA ALA A 78 48.41 18.80 2.58
C ALA A 78 47.35 19.72 1.94
N VAL A 79 46.77 19.29 0.82
CA VAL A 79 45.62 19.96 0.20
C VAL A 79 44.28 19.40 0.68
N LEU A 80 44.27 18.18 1.21
CA LEU A 80 43.09 17.56 1.82
C LEU A 80 43.42 17.09 3.24
N TYR A 81 42.66 17.55 4.23
CA TYR A 81 42.76 17.08 5.61
C TYR A 81 41.45 16.43 6.04
N CYS A 82 41.50 15.18 6.49
CA CYS A 82 40.40 14.53 7.19
C CYS A 82 40.87 14.17 8.59
N GLN A 83 40.32 14.80 9.61
CA GLN A 83 40.85 14.71 10.96
C GLN A 83 39.77 14.45 12.01
N LEU A 84 39.95 13.36 12.76
CA LEU A 84 39.32 13.22 14.07
C LEU A 84 39.92 14.23 15.06
N VAL A 85 39.06 14.95 15.76
CA VAL A 85 39.43 15.97 16.73
C VAL A 85 38.88 15.64 18.11
N ASP A 86 39.75 15.71 19.12
CA ASP A 86 39.36 15.50 20.51
C ASP A 86 38.32 16.53 20.98
N SER A 87 37.58 16.19 22.04
CA SER A 87 36.47 17.01 22.55
C SER A 87 36.87 18.42 23.00
N LYS A 88 38.11 18.64 23.47
CA LYS A 88 38.60 19.97 23.89
C LYS A 88 38.93 20.83 22.68
N LYS A 89 39.66 20.29 21.71
CA LYS A 89 40.01 20.95 20.45
C LYS A 89 38.76 21.23 19.63
N TRP A 90 37.82 20.29 19.59
CA TRP A 90 36.53 20.41 18.93
C TRP A 90 35.71 21.61 19.44
N LYS A 91 35.50 21.72 20.75
CA LYS A 91 34.82 22.88 21.36
C LYS A 91 35.47 24.21 20.97
N ARG A 92 36.80 24.23 20.88
CA ARG A 92 37.55 25.43 20.46
C ARG A 92 37.37 25.73 18.97
N GLU A 93 37.42 24.73 18.09
CA GLU A 93 37.20 24.93 16.66
C GLU A 93 35.78 25.42 16.40
N LEU A 94 34.77 24.83 17.05
CA LEU A 94 33.38 25.24 16.88
C LEU A 94 33.08 26.65 17.39
N LYS A 95 33.70 27.08 18.50
CA LYS A 95 33.58 28.46 19.01
C LYS A 95 34.04 29.53 18.01
N LYS A 96 34.95 29.20 17.08
CA LYS A 96 35.42 30.15 16.05
C LYS A 96 34.33 30.53 15.04
N PHE A 97 33.21 29.81 15.03
CA PHE A 97 32.20 29.92 13.98
C PHE A 97 30.80 30.29 14.50
N LEU A 98 30.68 30.70 15.76
CA LEU A 98 29.46 31.28 16.35
C LEU A 98 28.19 30.39 16.26
N LEU A 99 28.37 29.08 16.14
CA LEU A 99 27.29 28.11 16.19
C LEU A 99 26.75 27.95 17.61
N ASP A 100 25.48 27.54 17.72
CA ASP A 100 24.86 27.18 18.99
C ASP A 100 25.53 25.92 19.57
N THR A 101 26.08 26.05 20.78
CA THR A 101 26.83 25.00 21.48
C THR A 101 26.02 23.78 21.89
N THR A 102 24.68 23.83 21.79
CA THR A 102 23.80 22.70 22.14
C THR A 102 23.80 21.58 21.09
N PHE A 103 24.06 21.92 19.82
CA PHE A 103 24.14 20.96 18.69
C PHE A 103 25.56 20.38 18.49
N MET A 104 26.53 20.83 19.30
CA MET A 104 27.96 20.68 19.04
C MET A 104 28.61 19.40 19.57
N ALA A 105 27.90 18.49 20.21
CA ALA A 105 28.50 17.29 20.84
C ALA A 105 27.95 15.98 20.27
N ASP A 106 27.32 16.01 19.09
CA ASP A 106 26.80 14.82 18.44
C ASP A 106 27.94 13.98 17.82
N SER A 107 27.83 12.66 17.95
CA SER A 107 28.80 11.72 17.38
C SER A 107 28.85 11.77 15.85
N GLU A 108 27.76 12.13 15.19
CA GLU A 108 27.62 12.19 13.72
C GLU A 108 27.85 13.61 13.18
N GLY A 109 28.15 14.59 14.03
CA GLY A 109 28.40 15.97 13.63
C GLY A 109 29.78 16.22 13.01
N TYR A 110 29.87 17.14 12.05
CA TYR A 110 31.12 17.46 11.35
C TYR A 110 31.22 18.92 10.85
N VAL A 111 32.45 19.31 10.48
CA VAL A 111 32.78 20.55 9.77
C VAL A 111 33.48 20.20 8.46
N LEU A 112 33.00 20.76 7.35
CA LEU A 112 33.65 20.68 6.03
C LEU A 112 33.96 22.08 5.53
N GLN A 113 35.23 22.38 5.28
CA GLN A 113 35.69 23.66 4.75
C GLN A 113 36.44 23.45 3.44
N ILE A 114 36.07 24.22 2.41
CA ILE A 114 36.75 24.29 1.12
C ILE A 114 37.22 25.74 0.94
N THR A 115 38.53 25.91 0.77
CA THR A 115 39.19 27.20 0.49
C THR A 115 39.96 27.07 -0.82
N PRO A 116 40.49 28.17 -1.41
CA PRO A 116 41.22 28.08 -2.68
C PRO A 116 42.43 27.13 -2.64
N ASN A 117 43.00 26.88 -1.46
CA ASN A 117 44.25 26.13 -1.32
C ASN A 117 44.07 24.77 -0.61
N GLN A 118 42.93 24.53 0.05
CA GLN A 118 42.74 23.31 0.85
C GLN A 118 41.26 22.94 1.07
N ILE A 119 41.03 21.64 1.22
CA ILE A 119 39.81 21.02 1.77
C ILE A 119 40.12 20.49 3.18
N ARG A 120 39.22 20.75 4.13
CA ARG A 120 39.36 20.31 5.52
C ARG A 120 38.05 19.74 6.06
N ILE A 121 38.11 18.50 6.53
CA ILE A 121 37.05 17.77 7.23
C ILE A 121 37.48 17.56 8.68
N LEU A 122 36.61 17.92 9.62
CA LEU A 122 36.78 17.71 11.05
C LEU A 122 35.54 17.01 11.63
N ALA A 123 35.74 15.97 12.44
CA ALA A 123 34.66 15.29 13.17
C ALA A 123 35.18 14.70 14.49
N GLN A 124 34.30 14.33 15.42
CA GLN A 124 34.69 13.64 16.66
C GLN A 124 34.80 12.12 16.49
N THR A 125 34.02 11.55 15.57
CA THR A 125 33.96 10.10 15.34
C THR A 125 34.08 9.79 13.86
N ASP A 126 34.32 8.52 13.55
CA ASP A 126 34.34 8.04 12.16
C ASP A 126 33.00 8.23 11.45
N ALA A 127 31.86 8.09 12.13
CA ALA A 127 30.53 8.30 11.54
C ALA A 127 30.36 9.76 11.07
N GLY A 128 30.74 10.73 11.90
CA GLY A 128 30.71 12.14 11.50
C GLY A 128 31.65 12.44 10.33
N LEU A 129 32.83 11.81 10.31
CA LEU A 129 33.79 11.94 9.20
C LEU A 129 33.24 11.32 7.90
N PHE A 130 32.61 10.15 7.99
CA PHE A 130 31.96 9.48 6.87
C PHE A 130 30.86 10.36 6.27
N TYR A 131 29.96 10.94 7.08
CA TYR A 131 28.91 11.83 6.57
C TYR A 131 29.45 13.14 5.99
N ALA A 132 30.58 13.65 6.52
CA ALA A 132 31.29 14.77 5.91
C ALA A 132 31.80 14.43 4.51
N ILE A 133 32.33 13.21 4.32
CA ILE A 133 32.74 12.69 3.02
C ILE A 133 31.53 12.56 2.09
N GLN A 134 30.39 12.02 2.54
CA GLN A 134 29.17 11.96 1.72
C GLN A 134 28.76 13.34 1.21
N THR A 135 28.83 14.38 2.05
CA THR A 135 28.58 15.76 1.61
C THR A 135 29.62 16.28 0.62
N LEU A 136 30.91 15.98 0.82
CA LEU A 136 31.96 16.33 -0.14
C LEU A 136 31.73 15.65 -1.50
N LEU A 137 31.27 14.39 -1.52
CA LEU A 137 30.91 13.67 -2.75
C LEU A 137 29.75 14.36 -3.47
N GLN A 138 28.69 14.76 -2.75
CA GLN A 138 27.59 15.52 -3.35
C GLN A 138 28.05 16.86 -3.93
N ILE A 139 28.88 17.64 -3.22
CA ILE A 139 29.48 18.88 -3.76
C ILE A 139 30.28 18.59 -5.03
N SER A 140 31.03 17.48 -5.04
CA SER A 140 31.85 17.07 -6.17
C SER A 140 31.02 16.63 -7.38
N ASN A 141 29.76 16.24 -7.20
CA ASN A 141 28.81 15.95 -8.27
C ASN A 141 28.11 17.21 -8.82
N ASN A 142 28.13 18.32 -8.08
CA ASN A 142 27.46 19.56 -8.42
C ASN A 142 28.21 20.48 -9.42
N LYS A 143 29.27 19.97 -10.09
CA LYS A 143 30.33 20.74 -10.79
C LYS A 143 29.84 21.89 -11.70
N THR A 144 30.47 23.05 -11.56
CA THR A 144 30.29 24.25 -12.41
C THR A 144 31.20 24.25 -13.65
N ALA A 145 32.36 23.58 -13.54
CA ALA A 145 33.28 23.16 -14.60
C ALA A 145 34.01 21.88 -14.13
N ALA A 146 34.48 21.02 -15.04
CA ALA A 146 34.88 19.63 -14.74
C ALA A 146 35.94 19.42 -13.63
N THR A 147 36.65 20.48 -13.19
CA THR A 147 37.84 20.42 -12.33
C THR A 147 37.82 21.33 -11.09
N GLN A 148 36.72 22.03 -10.78
CA GLN A 148 36.68 23.02 -9.68
C GLN A 148 35.54 22.81 -8.68
N LEU A 149 35.84 23.01 -7.39
CA LEU A 149 34.86 23.06 -6.31
C LEU A 149 34.68 24.50 -5.79
N PRO A 150 33.47 24.95 -5.48
CA PRO A 150 33.25 26.26 -4.85
C PRO A 150 33.80 26.30 -3.42
N CYS A 151 34.37 27.44 -3.02
CA CYS A 151 34.81 27.64 -1.64
C CYS A 151 33.61 27.85 -0.72
N LEU A 152 33.58 27.12 0.39
CA LEU A 152 32.47 27.11 1.32
C LEU A 152 32.88 26.56 2.68
N THR A 153 32.03 26.73 3.68
CA THR A 153 32.14 26.06 4.97
C THR A 153 30.77 25.54 5.38
N ILE A 154 30.70 24.26 5.74
CA ILE A 154 29.50 23.55 6.18
C ILE A 154 29.70 23.08 7.61
N TYR A 155 28.64 23.26 8.39
CA TYR A 155 28.48 22.67 9.71
C TYR A 155 27.20 21.87 9.70
N ASP A 156 27.29 20.62 10.12
CA ASP A 156 26.17 19.73 9.97
C ASP A 156 26.09 18.71 11.10
N VAL A 157 24.85 18.33 11.41
CA VAL A 157 24.46 17.38 12.45
C VAL A 157 23.03 16.91 12.16
N PRO A 158 22.67 15.64 12.44
CA PRO A 158 21.31 15.16 12.22
C PRO A 158 20.30 15.72 13.25
N ALA A 159 19.04 15.87 12.83
CA ALA A 159 17.93 16.22 13.72
C ALA A 159 17.49 15.05 14.62
N PHE A 160 17.65 13.81 14.15
CA PHE A 160 17.35 12.58 14.89
C PHE A 160 18.56 11.65 14.91
N PRO A 161 18.92 11.05 16.05
CA PRO A 161 20.03 10.10 16.13
C PRO A 161 19.71 8.76 15.46
N ILE A 162 18.42 8.38 15.38
CA ILE A 162 17.97 7.19 14.67
C ILE A 162 17.23 7.62 13.40
N ARG A 163 17.79 7.26 12.24
CA ARG A 163 17.22 7.53 10.93
C ARG A 163 17.20 6.21 10.17
N ALA A 164 16.05 5.54 10.26
CA ALA A 164 15.88 4.16 9.85
C ALA A 164 14.95 4.04 8.66
N TRP A 165 15.22 3.03 7.83
CA TRP A 165 14.26 2.48 6.87
C TRP A 165 13.86 1.07 7.31
N GLN A 166 12.55 0.79 7.31
CA GLN A 166 12.01 -0.56 7.35
C GLN A 166 11.53 -0.99 5.98
N ASP A 167 12.00 -2.16 5.56
CA ASP A 167 11.56 -2.81 4.34
C ASP A 167 10.76 -4.10 4.60
N ASP A 168 9.65 -4.32 3.89
CA ASP A 168 8.76 -5.47 4.08
C ASP A 168 9.05 -6.63 3.13
N ILE A 169 9.88 -7.56 3.62
CA ILE A 169 10.20 -8.79 2.88
C ILE A 169 9.20 -9.93 3.13
N SER A 170 8.21 -9.71 4.00
CA SER A 170 7.29 -10.75 4.44
C SER A 170 6.09 -10.87 3.54
N ARG A 171 5.53 -9.76 3.05
CA ARG A 171 4.28 -9.75 2.24
C ARG A 171 4.54 -9.67 0.75
N GLY A 172 5.77 -9.37 0.37
CA GLY A 172 6.16 -9.17 -1.01
C GLY A 172 7.56 -9.65 -1.32
N PRO A 173 8.18 -9.07 -2.37
CA PRO A 173 9.47 -9.55 -2.85
C PRO A 173 10.50 -9.63 -1.73
N ILE A 174 11.32 -10.67 -1.77
CA ILE A 174 12.54 -10.72 -0.95
C ILE A 174 13.66 -10.21 -1.85
N PRO A 175 14.34 -9.11 -1.51
CA PRO A 175 15.48 -8.63 -2.29
C PRO A 175 16.59 -9.68 -2.44
N THR A 176 17.34 -9.60 -3.54
CA THR A 176 18.60 -10.31 -3.70
C THR A 176 19.67 -9.71 -2.77
N MET A 177 20.70 -10.48 -2.43
CA MET A 177 21.80 -9.96 -1.62
C MET A 177 22.55 -8.81 -2.31
N GLU A 178 22.61 -8.81 -3.64
CA GLU A 178 23.19 -7.71 -4.41
C GLU A 178 22.36 -6.43 -4.25
N PHE A 179 21.03 -6.54 -4.37
CA PHE A 179 20.14 -5.40 -4.21
C PHE A 179 20.11 -4.86 -2.77
N LEU A 180 20.10 -5.73 -1.75
CA LEU A 180 20.22 -5.34 -0.33
C LEU A 180 21.50 -4.51 -0.06
N LYS A 181 22.60 -4.83 -0.74
CA LYS A 181 23.85 -4.07 -0.65
C LYS A 181 23.75 -2.72 -1.35
N GLU A 182 23.08 -2.66 -2.51
CA GLU A 182 22.81 -1.39 -3.20
C GLU A 182 21.89 -0.48 -2.39
N GLU A 183 20.91 -1.06 -1.69
CA GLU A 183 20.07 -0.36 -0.73
C GLU A 183 20.92 0.29 0.35
N ILE A 184 21.70 -0.48 1.11
CA ILE A 184 22.61 0.04 2.15
C ILE A 184 23.49 1.18 1.63
N LYS A 185 24.10 1.00 0.46
CA LYS A 185 24.95 2.01 -0.17
C LYS A 185 24.17 3.30 -0.43
N THR A 186 22.97 3.19 -1.02
CA THR A 186 22.09 4.32 -1.30
C THR A 186 21.65 5.03 -0.02
N LEU A 187 21.19 4.28 0.99
CA LEU A 187 20.79 4.81 2.29
C LEU A 187 21.89 5.64 2.95
N SER A 188 23.12 5.12 2.94
CA SER A 188 24.28 5.78 3.54
C SER A 188 24.66 7.08 2.82
N ALA A 189 24.49 7.15 1.49
CA ALA A 189 24.75 8.34 0.69
C ALA A 189 23.80 9.50 1.04
N TYR A 190 22.60 9.17 1.53
CA TYR A 190 21.59 10.10 2.04
C TYR A 190 21.53 10.13 3.58
N LYS A 191 22.56 9.60 4.24
CA LYS A 191 22.82 9.69 5.68
C LYS A 191 21.80 9.00 6.60
N LEU A 192 21.08 7.99 6.11
CA LEU A 192 20.39 7.04 6.99
C LEU A 192 21.41 6.13 7.68
N ASN A 193 21.13 5.72 8.92
CA ASN A 193 22.08 4.97 9.77
C ASN A 193 21.52 3.67 10.35
N TYR A 194 20.23 3.39 10.13
CA TYR A 194 19.63 2.09 10.48
C TYR A 194 18.83 1.53 9.31
N PHE A 195 18.80 0.19 9.24
CA PHE A 195 17.99 -0.56 8.30
C PHE A 195 17.34 -1.74 9.02
N THR A 196 16.12 -2.10 8.67
CA THR A 196 15.43 -3.25 9.26
C THR A 196 14.59 -3.96 8.22
N LEU A 197 14.66 -5.29 8.23
CA LEU A 197 13.85 -6.17 7.39
C LEU A 197 12.65 -6.64 8.22
N TYR A 198 11.45 -6.17 7.90
CA TYR A 198 10.23 -6.63 8.56
C TYR A 198 10.01 -8.11 8.26
N THR A 199 10.06 -8.94 9.31
CA THR A 199 10.11 -10.40 9.17
C THR A 199 9.00 -11.07 9.97
N GLU A 200 8.14 -11.80 9.26
CA GLU A 200 7.16 -12.74 9.82
C GLU A 200 7.70 -14.16 9.77
N ASN A 201 7.70 -14.76 8.58
CA ASN A 201 8.00 -16.16 8.34
C ASN A 201 9.23 -16.38 7.45
N ILE A 202 9.96 -15.31 7.06
CA ILE A 202 10.96 -15.37 5.99
C ILE A 202 12.35 -15.81 6.47
N PHE A 203 12.65 -15.64 7.76
CA PHE A 203 13.91 -16.09 8.34
C PHE A 203 13.95 -17.62 8.42
N LYS A 204 15.06 -18.22 7.97
CA LYS A 204 15.26 -19.67 7.97
C LYS A 204 15.72 -20.17 9.34
N TYR A 205 14.77 -20.73 10.09
CA TYR A 205 15.01 -21.37 11.37
C TYR A 205 15.39 -22.85 11.21
N ASN A 206 16.47 -23.30 11.85
CA ASN A 206 16.84 -24.72 11.85
C ASN A 206 15.86 -25.55 12.70
N SER A 207 15.35 -24.96 13.78
CA SER A 207 14.29 -25.55 14.62
C SER A 207 12.93 -25.68 13.91
N HIS A 208 12.69 -24.85 12.89
CA HIS A 208 11.42 -24.76 12.16
C HIS A 208 11.63 -24.67 10.64
N PRO A 209 12.17 -25.73 9.99
CA PRO A 209 12.62 -25.67 8.58
C PRO A 209 11.47 -25.42 7.59
N ASP A 210 10.23 -25.78 7.93
CA ASP A 210 9.06 -25.62 7.07
C ASP A 210 8.35 -24.24 7.23
N MET A 211 8.97 -23.28 7.95
CA MET A 211 8.37 -21.96 8.19
C MET A 211 8.61 -20.97 7.04
N ALA A 212 9.84 -20.94 6.55
CA ALA A 212 10.27 -20.01 5.51
C ALA A 212 10.16 -20.62 4.11
N PRO A 213 9.95 -19.79 3.08
CA PRO A 213 10.07 -20.25 1.70
C PRO A 213 11.49 -20.73 1.39
N ASP A 214 11.63 -21.51 0.32
CA ASP A 214 12.92 -22.11 -0.11
C ASP A 214 14.02 -21.07 -0.32
N ASP A 215 13.68 -19.84 -0.75
CA ASP A 215 14.60 -18.72 -0.94
C ASP A 215 14.52 -17.66 0.16
N GLY A 216 13.94 -18.01 1.33
CA GLY A 216 13.98 -17.20 2.54
C GLY A 216 15.41 -16.87 3.01
N ILE A 217 15.53 -15.91 3.92
CA ILE A 217 16.82 -15.36 4.33
C ILE A 217 17.44 -16.20 5.47
N SER A 218 18.69 -16.59 5.28
CA SER A 218 19.47 -17.34 6.26
C SER A 218 20.17 -16.44 7.29
N LYS A 219 20.59 -17.04 8.39
CA LYS A 219 21.42 -16.38 9.39
C LYS A 219 22.73 -15.85 8.78
N GLU A 220 23.38 -16.66 7.95
CA GLU A 220 24.66 -16.34 7.33
C GLU A 220 24.53 -15.14 6.37
N GLU A 221 23.42 -15.06 5.64
CA GLU A 221 23.11 -13.90 4.80
C GLU A 221 22.88 -12.62 5.62
N ILE A 222 22.20 -12.71 6.78
CA ILE A 222 22.07 -11.58 7.70
C ILE A 222 23.43 -11.13 8.23
N GLU A 223 24.30 -12.07 8.64
CA GLU A 223 25.64 -11.78 9.13
C GLU A 223 26.53 -11.14 8.03
N GLU A 224 26.43 -11.63 6.79
CA GLU A 224 27.08 -11.02 5.63
C GLU A 224 26.60 -9.58 5.42
N LEU A 225 25.29 -9.36 5.45
CA LEU A 225 24.68 -8.05 5.24
C LEU A 225 25.06 -7.06 6.35
N ILE A 226 25.12 -7.50 7.61
CA ILE A 226 25.60 -6.70 8.75
C ILE A 226 27.05 -6.27 8.53
N SER A 227 27.93 -7.19 8.13
CA SER A 227 29.34 -6.91 7.87
C SER A 227 29.52 -5.90 6.73
N TYR A 228 28.70 -6.00 5.69
CA TYR A 228 28.67 -5.02 4.61
C TYR A 228 28.16 -3.65 5.09
N ALA A 229 27.02 -3.62 5.79
CA ALA A 229 26.39 -2.41 6.29
C ALA A 229 27.26 -1.59 7.25
N ALA A 230 28.04 -2.27 8.09
CA ALA A 230 28.91 -1.63 9.08
C ALA A 230 29.94 -0.67 8.43
N GLN A 231 30.43 -0.99 7.23
CA GLN A 231 31.37 -0.15 6.47
C GLN A 231 30.73 1.18 6.05
N TYR A 232 29.41 1.18 5.89
CA TYR A 232 28.60 2.34 5.49
C TYR A 232 27.99 3.08 6.68
N HIS A 233 28.39 2.76 7.92
CA HIS A 233 27.77 3.27 9.15
C HIS A 233 26.26 3.03 9.21
N VAL A 234 25.79 1.93 8.60
CA VAL A 234 24.40 1.47 8.67
C VAL A 234 24.33 0.26 9.60
N THR A 235 23.43 0.32 10.58
CA THR A 235 23.21 -0.76 11.55
C THR A 235 21.90 -1.48 11.27
N LEU A 236 21.94 -2.82 11.21
CA LEU A 236 20.73 -3.63 10.98
C LEU A 236 20.02 -3.96 12.29
N ILE A 237 18.76 -3.54 12.41
CA ILE A 237 17.89 -3.85 13.55
C ILE A 237 17.27 -5.23 13.32
N GLY A 238 17.32 -6.11 14.33
CA GLY A 238 16.60 -7.38 14.27
C GLY A 238 15.10 -7.13 14.41
N ASN A 239 14.27 -7.83 13.62
CA ASN A 239 12.83 -7.63 13.61
C ASN A 239 12.13 -8.98 13.44
N GLN A 240 11.23 -9.33 14.34
CA GLN A 240 10.45 -10.57 14.26
C GLN A 240 9.03 -10.31 14.73
N GLN A 241 8.04 -10.57 13.88
CA GLN A 241 6.63 -10.53 14.29
C GLN A 241 6.37 -11.62 15.33
N SER A 242 5.74 -11.23 16.43
CA SER A 242 5.67 -12.04 17.65
C SER A 242 4.27 -12.08 18.28
N PHE A 243 3.23 -11.60 17.59
CA PHE A 243 1.86 -11.69 18.10
C PHE A 243 0.76 -11.70 17.02
N GLY A 244 0.47 -10.55 16.41
CA GLY A 244 -0.41 -10.42 15.24
C GLY A 244 0.31 -10.83 13.96
N HIS A 245 -0.36 -10.74 12.82
CA HIS A 245 0.17 -11.09 11.49
C HIS A 245 0.88 -12.46 11.40
N MET A 246 0.29 -13.47 12.03
CA MET A 246 0.86 -14.83 12.08
C MET A 246 0.25 -15.76 11.01
N GLU A 247 -0.46 -15.23 10.01
CA GLU A 247 -1.26 -16.01 9.05
C GLU A 247 -0.46 -17.07 8.34
N LYS A 248 0.74 -16.72 7.86
CA LYS A 248 1.60 -17.65 7.10
C LYS A 248 2.13 -18.77 7.99
N ILE A 249 2.49 -18.44 9.22
CA ILE A 249 2.96 -19.43 10.20
C ILE A 249 1.81 -20.34 10.63
N LEU A 250 0.65 -19.77 10.99
CA LEU A 250 -0.52 -20.52 11.48
C LEU A 250 -1.28 -21.28 10.37
N ALA A 251 -1.04 -20.95 9.10
CA ALA A 251 -1.51 -21.74 7.97
C ALA A 251 -0.83 -23.12 7.90
N ASN A 252 0.37 -23.27 8.45
CA ASN A 252 1.04 -24.56 8.56
C ASN A 252 0.35 -25.42 9.64
N PRO A 253 -0.10 -26.64 9.32
CA PRO A 253 -0.76 -27.53 10.28
C PRO A 253 0.02 -27.78 11.57
N ALA A 254 1.35 -27.69 11.56
CA ALA A 254 2.19 -27.86 12.74
C ALA A 254 1.99 -26.74 13.79
N TYR A 255 1.65 -25.52 13.37
CA TYR A 255 1.50 -24.36 14.25
C TYR A 255 0.05 -23.91 14.41
N GLN A 256 -0.88 -24.43 13.60
CA GLN A 256 -2.28 -24.00 13.59
C GLN A 256 -2.94 -24.01 14.98
N ALA A 257 -2.61 -25.00 15.83
CA ALA A 257 -3.16 -25.12 17.18
C ALA A 257 -2.69 -24.01 18.16
N LEU A 258 -1.63 -23.28 17.82
CA LEU A 258 -1.11 -22.17 18.62
C LEU A 258 -1.92 -20.88 18.44
N GLY A 259 -2.80 -20.82 17.43
CA GLY A 259 -3.55 -19.62 17.08
C GLY A 259 -4.72 -19.31 18.02
N GLU A 260 -4.88 -18.03 18.34
CA GLU A 260 -6.12 -17.45 18.88
C GLU A 260 -7.18 -17.35 17.77
N ARG A 261 -6.73 -16.82 16.63
CA ARG A 261 -7.42 -16.71 15.34
C ARG A 261 -6.41 -17.06 14.24
N GLN A 262 -6.83 -17.03 12.98
CA GLN A 262 -5.93 -17.36 11.85
C GLN A 262 -4.68 -16.47 11.76
N HIS A 263 -4.67 -15.29 12.39
CA HIS A 263 -3.60 -14.30 12.28
C HIS A 263 -2.95 -13.90 13.60
N ILE A 264 -3.31 -14.54 14.73
CA ILE A 264 -2.85 -14.14 16.06
C ILE A 264 -2.38 -15.38 16.82
N LEU A 265 -1.16 -15.36 17.36
CA LEU A 265 -0.72 -16.39 18.32
C LEU A 265 -1.50 -16.26 19.63
N SER A 266 -1.96 -17.37 20.21
CA SER A 266 -2.67 -17.30 21.48
C SER A 266 -1.71 -17.12 22.66
N PRO A 267 -1.89 -16.07 23.49
CA PRO A 267 -1.10 -15.88 24.71
C PRO A 267 -1.54 -16.82 25.85
N ALA A 268 -2.65 -17.56 25.68
CA ALA A 268 -3.10 -18.57 26.64
C ALA A 268 -2.51 -19.96 26.36
N ASN A 269 -1.75 -20.12 25.27
CA ASN A 269 -1.13 -21.38 24.89
C ASN A 269 0.39 -21.30 25.10
N GLU A 270 0.92 -22.12 26.03
CA GLU A 270 2.37 -22.17 26.29
C GLU A 270 3.20 -22.58 25.07
N GLY A 271 2.61 -23.33 24.13
CA GLY A 271 3.25 -23.67 22.86
C GLY A 271 3.62 -22.44 22.03
N SER A 272 2.86 -21.34 22.12
CA SER A 272 3.19 -20.07 21.47
C SER A 272 4.53 -19.52 21.98
N TYR A 273 4.78 -19.60 23.29
CA TYR A 273 6.01 -19.12 23.90
C TYR A 273 7.19 -20.07 23.67
N LEU A 274 6.95 -21.37 23.51
CA LEU A 274 7.98 -22.33 23.09
C LEU A 274 8.43 -22.05 21.65
N LEU A 275 7.49 -21.85 20.73
CA LEU A 275 7.77 -21.45 19.35
C LEU A 275 8.58 -20.14 19.31
N LEU A 276 8.10 -19.08 19.98
CA LEU A 276 8.78 -17.78 19.99
C LEU A 276 10.16 -17.86 20.65
N LYS A 277 10.33 -18.69 21.68
CA LYS A 277 11.63 -18.94 22.30
C LYS A 277 12.63 -19.56 21.32
N ASP A 278 12.20 -20.58 20.55
CA ASP A 278 13.06 -21.23 19.57
C ASP A 278 13.42 -20.25 18.43
N MET A 279 12.46 -19.46 17.96
CA MET A 279 12.69 -18.39 16.98
C MET A 279 13.70 -17.35 17.50
N PHE A 280 13.47 -16.76 18.67
CA PHE A 280 14.38 -15.75 19.24
C PHE A 280 15.78 -16.31 19.51
N LYS A 281 15.90 -17.59 19.86
CA LYS A 281 17.19 -18.24 20.09
C LYS A 281 18.08 -18.27 18.87
N GLU A 282 17.52 -18.32 17.68
CA GLU A 282 18.29 -18.31 16.43
C GLU A 282 18.41 -16.89 15.84
N MET A 283 17.33 -16.11 15.86
CA MET A 283 17.30 -14.80 15.19
C MET A 283 17.97 -13.69 16.01
N ALA A 284 17.68 -13.56 17.31
CA ALA A 284 18.23 -12.47 18.11
C ALA A 284 19.77 -12.41 18.12
N PRO A 285 20.52 -13.53 18.23
CA PRO A 285 21.97 -13.49 18.15
C PRO A 285 22.54 -13.32 16.73
N ALA A 286 21.73 -13.50 15.66
CA ALA A 286 22.15 -13.21 14.29
C ALA A 286 22.36 -11.71 14.05
N TYR A 287 21.63 -10.86 14.76
CA TYR A 287 21.77 -9.41 14.69
C TYR A 287 22.69 -8.89 15.77
N THR A 288 23.73 -8.13 15.40
CA THR A 288 24.66 -7.51 16.36
C THR A 288 24.06 -6.27 17.04
N CYS A 289 23.08 -5.62 16.42
CA CYS A 289 22.40 -4.45 16.97
C CYS A 289 21.72 -4.76 18.31
N LYS A 290 21.77 -3.79 19.23
CA LYS A 290 21.10 -3.87 20.52
C LYS A 290 19.59 -3.71 20.41
N TYR A 291 19.11 -3.01 19.38
CA TYR A 291 17.69 -2.87 19.13
C TYR A 291 17.12 -4.14 18.51
N PHE A 292 15.95 -4.56 19.00
CA PHE A 292 15.19 -5.68 18.42
C PHE A 292 13.69 -5.37 18.43
N ASN A 293 13.07 -5.34 17.26
CA ASN A 293 11.65 -5.07 17.09
C ASN A 293 10.83 -6.37 17.18
N ILE A 294 9.94 -6.45 18.17
CA ILE A 294 9.02 -7.59 18.35
C ILE A 294 7.66 -7.39 17.66
N ASN A 295 7.45 -6.22 17.05
CA ASN A 295 6.25 -5.77 16.37
C ASN A 295 5.01 -5.76 17.29
N CYS A 296 4.18 -6.81 17.28
CA CYS A 296 2.99 -7.00 18.11
C CYS A 296 1.79 -6.07 17.81
N ASP A 297 1.69 -5.57 16.59
CA ASP A 297 0.59 -4.76 16.06
C ASP A 297 -0.66 -5.57 15.68
N GLU A 298 -1.78 -4.87 15.50
CA GLU A 298 -3.00 -5.35 14.79
C GLU A 298 -3.57 -6.69 15.27
N THR A 299 -3.66 -6.87 16.60
CA THR A 299 -4.20 -8.08 17.23
C THR A 299 -5.75 -8.14 17.22
N PHE A 300 -6.35 -7.96 16.05
CA PHE A 300 -7.81 -7.90 15.87
C PHE A 300 -8.51 -9.23 16.18
N GLY A 301 -9.28 -9.26 17.27
CA GLY A 301 -9.98 -10.49 17.72
C GLY A 301 -9.24 -11.27 18.80
N LEU A 302 -8.22 -10.66 19.43
CA LEU A 302 -7.64 -11.16 20.67
C LEU A 302 -8.72 -11.30 21.76
N GLY A 303 -8.78 -12.46 22.43
CA GLY A 303 -9.78 -12.76 23.46
C GLY A 303 -11.05 -13.44 22.95
N GLU A 304 -11.12 -13.73 21.64
CA GLU A 304 -12.25 -14.44 21.04
C GLU A 304 -12.00 -15.95 20.88
N GLY A 305 -10.79 -16.42 21.19
CA GLY A 305 -10.35 -17.81 21.06
C GLY A 305 -9.89 -18.40 22.40
N GLN A 306 -8.73 -19.06 22.40
CA GLN A 306 -8.20 -19.77 23.56
C GLN A 306 -7.96 -18.83 24.76
N SER A 307 -7.62 -17.56 24.50
CA SER A 307 -7.39 -16.55 25.53
C SER A 307 -8.66 -15.93 26.10
N LYS A 308 -9.85 -16.34 25.64
CA LYS A 308 -11.13 -15.76 26.10
C LYS A 308 -11.27 -15.75 27.63
N GLN A 309 -11.01 -16.88 28.29
CA GLN A 309 -11.13 -16.95 29.75
C GLN A 309 -10.12 -16.04 30.46
N LEU A 310 -8.91 -15.91 29.91
CA LEU A 310 -7.89 -15.02 30.43
C LEU A 310 -8.30 -13.56 30.26
N VAL A 311 -8.82 -13.18 29.09
CA VAL A 311 -9.35 -11.84 28.83
C VAL A 311 -10.56 -11.52 29.71
N ASP A 312 -11.49 -12.47 29.90
CA ASP A 312 -12.63 -12.31 30.80
C ASP A 312 -12.17 -12.11 32.26
N SER A 313 -11.00 -12.64 32.64
CA SER A 313 -10.47 -12.58 34.01
C SER A 313 -9.67 -11.31 34.35
N ILE A 314 -8.82 -10.84 33.43
CA ILE A 314 -7.92 -9.70 33.69
C ILE A 314 -8.11 -8.54 32.71
N GLY A 315 -8.94 -8.68 31.69
CA GLY A 315 -9.16 -7.67 30.65
C GLY A 315 -8.13 -7.73 29.52
N LEU A 316 -8.58 -7.40 28.30
CA LEU A 316 -7.77 -7.46 27.08
C LEU A 316 -6.45 -6.68 27.17
N PRO A 317 -6.42 -5.43 27.67
CA PRO A 317 -5.17 -4.67 27.77
C PRO A 317 -4.13 -5.39 28.66
N ASN A 318 -4.55 -5.98 29.77
CA ASN A 318 -3.65 -6.69 30.68
C ASN A 318 -3.15 -8.02 30.09
N VAL A 319 -3.96 -8.71 29.29
CA VAL A 319 -3.49 -9.88 28.51
C VAL A 319 -2.42 -9.48 27.52
N TYR A 320 -2.61 -8.38 26.81
CA TYR A 320 -1.62 -7.84 25.88
C TYR A 320 -0.32 -7.46 26.62
N ALA A 321 -0.41 -6.71 27.72
CA ALA A 321 0.75 -6.33 28.53
C ALA A 321 1.52 -7.55 29.07
N ASN A 322 0.81 -8.58 29.53
CA ASN A 322 1.41 -9.84 29.96
C ASN A 322 2.17 -10.54 28.81
N HIS A 323 1.61 -10.56 27.60
CA HIS A 323 2.29 -11.11 26.43
C HIS A 323 3.61 -10.37 26.16
N ILE A 324 3.59 -9.03 26.10
CA ILE A 324 4.79 -8.22 25.91
C ILE A 324 5.86 -8.51 26.97
N ASN A 325 5.46 -8.54 28.25
CA ASN A 325 6.38 -8.85 29.34
C ASN A 325 7.02 -10.25 29.21
N ARG A 326 6.27 -11.25 28.71
CA ARG A 326 6.82 -12.58 28.44
C ARG A 326 7.82 -12.56 27.29
N LEU A 327 7.55 -11.84 26.20
CA LEU A 327 8.50 -11.70 25.09
C LEU A 327 9.82 -11.05 25.55
N ILE A 328 9.74 -10.00 26.36
CA ILE A 328 10.91 -9.34 26.94
C ILE A 328 11.72 -10.30 27.81
N GLN A 329 11.05 -11.14 28.60
CA GLN A 329 11.74 -12.19 29.39
C GLN A 329 12.45 -13.22 28.50
N LEU A 330 11.84 -13.63 27.39
CA LEU A 330 12.46 -14.56 26.43
C LEU A 330 13.68 -13.95 25.74
N LEU A 331 13.68 -12.64 25.50
CA LEU A 331 14.78 -11.92 24.84
C LEU A 331 15.90 -11.45 25.78
N LYS A 332 15.66 -11.45 27.10
CA LYS A 332 16.63 -11.03 28.12
C LYS A 332 18.03 -11.66 27.98
N PRO A 333 18.20 -12.96 27.63
CA PRO A 333 19.52 -13.56 27.46
C PRO A 333 20.37 -12.98 26.31
N TYR A 334 19.75 -12.26 25.37
CA TYR A 334 20.42 -11.74 24.16
C TYR A 334 20.81 -10.26 24.27
N ASP A 335 20.61 -9.64 25.44
CA ASP A 335 20.98 -8.25 25.74
C ASP A 335 20.45 -7.26 24.67
N LYS A 336 19.13 -7.36 24.41
CA LYS A 336 18.41 -6.52 23.45
C LYS A 336 17.56 -5.48 24.18
N ARG A 337 17.54 -4.26 23.65
CA ARG A 337 16.55 -3.23 23.95
C ARG A 337 15.38 -3.38 22.99
N ILE A 338 14.20 -3.61 23.54
CA ILE A 338 13.02 -4.00 22.77
C ILE A 338 12.33 -2.79 22.17
N ILE A 339 11.88 -2.95 20.93
CA ILE A 339 11.05 -1.99 20.20
C ILE A 339 9.74 -2.69 19.81
N MET A 340 8.63 -1.95 19.80
CA MET A 340 7.34 -2.47 19.33
C MET A 340 6.46 -1.37 18.75
N TRP A 341 5.46 -1.75 17.95
CA TRP A 341 4.44 -0.82 17.48
C TRP A 341 3.56 -0.32 18.63
N ALA A 342 3.06 0.90 18.50
CA ALA A 342 2.34 1.58 19.58
C ALA A 342 0.82 1.63 19.40
N ASP A 343 0.24 0.98 18.38
CA ASP A 343 -1.21 1.05 18.10
C ASP A 343 -2.05 0.53 19.26
N ILE A 344 -1.67 -0.58 19.88
CA ILE A 344 -2.42 -1.13 21.01
C ILE A 344 -2.20 -0.29 22.27
N VAL A 345 -0.94 -0.03 22.64
CA VAL A 345 -0.58 0.72 23.86
C VAL A 345 -1.05 2.17 23.79
N GLY A 346 -1.05 2.79 22.61
CA GLY A 346 -1.56 4.15 22.39
C GLY A 346 -3.07 4.27 22.59
N ASN A 347 -3.83 3.20 22.33
CA ASN A 347 -5.27 3.12 22.62
C ASN A 347 -5.56 2.68 24.07
N HIS A 348 -4.59 2.07 24.75
CA HIS A 348 -4.67 1.58 26.13
C HIS A 348 -3.52 2.13 26.99
N PRO A 349 -3.41 3.45 27.19
CA PRO A 349 -2.30 4.03 27.93
C PRO A 349 -2.23 3.58 29.40
N GLU A 350 -3.33 3.06 29.97
CA GLU A 350 -3.38 2.53 31.33
C GLU A 350 -2.41 1.36 31.59
N ILE A 351 -2.07 0.58 30.56
CA ILE A 351 -1.16 -0.58 30.70
C ILE A 351 0.32 -0.21 30.59
N ILE A 352 0.66 1.02 30.21
CA ILE A 352 2.04 1.49 30.08
C ILE A 352 2.82 1.28 31.37
N SER A 353 2.18 1.54 32.52
CA SER A 353 2.79 1.36 33.85
C SER A 353 3.19 -0.08 34.17
N GLN A 354 2.72 -1.06 33.40
CA GLN A 354 3.03 -2.48 33.54
C GLN A 354 4.16 -2.92 32.60
N LEU A 355 4.58 -2.06 31.68
CA LEU A 355 5.64 -2.33 30.71
C LEU A 355 6.99 -1.82 31.23
N PRO A 356 8.12 -2.40 30.80
CA PRO A 356 9.44 -1.93 31.21
C PRO A 356 9.74 -0.52 30.71
N ASN A 357 10.40 0.27 31.57
CA ASN A 357 10.72 1.69 31.29
C ASN A 357 11.76 1.87 30.16
N ASP A 358 12.48 0.82 29.77
CA ASP A 358 13.48 0.85 28.71
C ASP A 358 12.92 0.42 27.33
N LEU A 359 11.63 0.09 27.24
CA LEU A 359 10.93 -0.18 25.99
C LEU A 359 10.91 1.04 25.07
N ILE A 360 10.98 0.81 23.76
CA ILE A 360 10.79 1.85 22.73
C ILE A 360 9.48 1.59 22.00
N LEU A 361 8.63 2.62 21.92
CA LEU A 361 7.35 2.57 21.21
C LEU A 361 7.49 3.15 19.79
N ILE A 362 6.77 2.59 18.81
CA ILE A 362 6.68 3.14 17.46
C ILE A 362 5.23 3.50 17.13
N PRO A 363 4.78 4.74 17.41
CA PRO A 363 3.56 5.27 16.81
C PRO A 363 3.70 5.37 15.29
N TRP A 364 2.81 4.69 14.58
CA TRP A 364 2.72 4.71 13.13
C TRP A 364 1.42 5.37 12.67
N SER A 365 1.51 6.09 11.54
CA SER A 365 0.34 6.60 10.83
C SER A 365 0.73 6.94 9.41
N TYR A 366 -0.06 6.47 8.44
CA TYR A 366 0.27 6.62 7.02
C TYR A 366 -0.69 7.54 6.27
N THR A 367 -1.48 8.32 7.00
CA THR A 367 -2.40 9.31 6.46
C THR A 367 -1.77 10.69 6.38
N ASP A 368 -2.25 11.55 5.48
CA ASP A 368 -1.73 12.89 5.20
C ASP A 368 -2.34 13.98 6.12
N LEU A 369 -2.45 13.67 7.42
CA LEU A 369 -3.02 14.57 8.43
C LEU A 369 -2.21 15.87 8.55
N ASP A 370 -2.88 16.95 8.93
CA ASP A 370 -2.22 18.24 9.18
C ASP A 370 -1.36 18.22 10.46
N ASN A 371 -1.73 17.38 11.43
CA ASN A 371 -0.95 17.11 12.64
C ASN A 371 -1.25 15.71 13.21
N PHE A 372 -0.34 15.22 14.05
CA PHE A 372 -0.39 13.91 14.70
C PHE A 372 -0.46 14.00 16.23
N ASP A 373 -0.82 15.16 16.80
CA ASP A 373 -0.85 15.40 18.24
C ASP A 373 -1.64 14.31 19.00
N LYS A 374 -2.81 13.91 18.48
CA LYS A 374 -3.65 12.86 19.10
C LYS A 374 -2.97 11.49 19.23
N ILE A 375 -2.05 11.19 18.32
CA ILE A 375 -1.32 9.91 18.31
C ILE A 375 -0.06 10.03 19.16
N LEU A 376 0.62 11.18 19.10
CA LEU A 376 1.93 11.36 19.72
C LEU A 376 1.89 11.87 21.16
N GLU A 377 0.93 12.70 21.54
CA GLU A 377 0.84 13.27 22.88
C GLU A 377 0.69 12.21 23.98
N PRO A 378 -0.19 11.18 23.87
CA PRO A 378 -0.28 10.14 24.88
C PRO A 378 1.01 9.32 25.01
N ILE A 379 1.68 9.06 23.89
CA ILE A 379 2.95 8.33 23.86
C ILE A 379 4.06 9.16 24.50
N ALA A 380 4.17 10.44 24.18
CA ALA A 380 5.16 11.32 24.78
C ALA A 380 4.93 11.50 26.29
N ALA A 381 3.65 11.60 26.72
CA ALA A 381 3.28 11.71 28.13
C ALA A 381 3.62 10.45 28.96
N SER A 382 3.84 9.30 28.31
CA SER A 382 4.26 8.06 28.98
C SER A 382 5.66 8.13 29.59
N GLY A 383 6.53 9.00 29.05
CA GLY A 383 7.95 9.06 29.41
C GLY A 383 8.83 7.97 28.79
N LEU A 384 8.26 7.02 28.04
CA LEU A 384 9.02 6.04 27.26
C LEU A 384 9.66 6.71 26.04
N ASP A 385 10.82 6.19 25.63
CA ASP A 385 11.39 6.58 24.34
C ASP A 385 10.48 6.09 23.21
N PHE A 386 10.35 6.89 22.15
CA PHE A 386 9.57 6.51 20.99
C PHE A 386 10.18 7.02 19.69
N TRP A 387 9.90 6.30 18.60
CA TRP A 387 10.26 6.68 17.23
C TRP A 387 8.98 6.85 16.41
N VAL A 388 8.96 7.80 15.47
CA VAL A 388 7.80 7.95 14.58
C VAL A 388 7.98 7.11 13.32
N ALA A 389 6.89 6.49 12.84
CA ALA A 389 6.91 5.70 11.61
C ALA A 389 5.97 6.27 10.53
N PRO A 390 6.47 7.16 9.66
CA PRO A 390 5.77 7.55 8.45
C PRO A 390 5.92 6.47 7.35
N GLY A 391 5.09 6.56 6.30
CA GLY A 391 5.06 5.56 5.24
C GLY A 391 5.20 6.15 3.83
N VAL A 392 5.86 5.38 2.95
CA VAL A 392 6.09 5.76 1.53
C VAL A 392 4.84 5.58 0.65
N SER A 393 3.75 4.99 1.18
CA SER A 393 2.48 4.85 0.47
C SER A 393 2.57 3.96 -0.78
N CYS A 394 3.36 2.88 -0.69
CA CYS A 394 3.58 1.91 -1.76
C CYS A 394 2.75 0.62 -1.64
N TRP A 395 2.14 0.34 -0.49
CA TRP A 395 1.37 -0.90 -0.32
C TRP A 395 0.20 -0.96 -1.31
N SER A 396 0.05 -2.11 -1.99
CA SER A 396 -0.96 -2.33 -3.03
C SER A 396 -0.87 -1.39 -4.25
N ASN A 397 0.29 -0.76 -4.51
CA ASN A 397 0.55 0.05 -5.70
C ASN A 397 1.96 -0.26 -6.25
N ILE A 398 2.12 -0.41 -7.57
CA ILE A 398 3.45 -0.58 -8.18
C ILE A 398 4.27 0.71 -8.11
N TYR A 399 3.59 1.86 -8.17
CA TYR A 399 4.19 3.16 -7.93
C TYR A 399 3.55 3.81 -6.68
N PRO A 400 4.35 4.37 -5.77
CA PRO A 400 3.84 4.91 -4.52
C PRO A 400 2.91 6.12 -4.75
N ASN A 401 1.94 6.29 -3.85
CA ASN A 401 1.17 7.53 -3.77
C ASN A 401 2.00 8.62 -3.07
N THR A 402 2.95 9.17 -3.83
CA THR A 402 3.91 10.19 -3.36
C THR A 402 3.23 11.42 -2.80
N ASN A 403 2.02 11.77 -3.24
CA ASN A 403 1.30 12.92 -2.69
C ASN A 403 0.91 12.72 -1.21
N VAL A 404 0.45 11.52 -0.85
CA VAL A 404 0.18 11.17 0.55
C VAL A 404 1.50 11.07 1.32
N ALA A 405 2.50 10.36 0.76
CA ALA A 405 3.79 10.16 1.40
C ALA A 405 4.51 11.49 1.70
N LYS A 406 4.51 12.43 0.73
CA LYS A 406 5.10 13.77 0.86
C LYS A 406 4.62 14.46 2.14
N LYS A 407 3.31 14.57 2.31
CA LYS A 407 2.68 15.28 3.42
C LYS A 407 2.75 14.48 4.73
N ASN A 408 2.55 13.16 4.66
CA ASN A 408 2.65 12.26 5.80
C ASN A 408 4.04 12.29 6.44
N ILE A 409 5.09 12.02 5.65
CA ILE A 409 6.48 12.01 6.13
C ILE A 409 6.85 13.37 6.70
N PHE A 410 6.50 14.47 6.01
CA PHE A 410 6.79 15.83 6.50
C PHE A 410 6.13 16.13 7.85
N ASN A 411 4.82 15.97 7.95
CA ASN A 411 4.09 16.35 9.16
C ASN A 411 4.39 15.42 10.34
N LEU A 412 4.57 14.11 10.10
CA LEU A 412 4.84 13.17 11.18
C LEU A 412 6.27 13.31 11.72
N VAL A 413 7.26 13.60 10.87
CA VAL A 413 8.64 13.90 11.32
C VAL A 413 8.68 15.23 12.10
N ARG A 414 7.97 16.26 11.62
CA ARG A 414 7.82 17.54 12.32
C ARG A 414 7.23 17.36 13.71
N ASP A 415 6.11 16.64 13.80
CA ASP A 415 5.40 16.44 15.07
C ASP A 415 6.17 15.48 15.99
N GLY A 416 6.83 14.46 15.43
CA GLY A 416 7.78 13.63 16.17
C GLY A 416 8.87 14.47 16.84
N LYS A 417 9.44 15.45 16.12
CA LYS A 417 10.44 16.37 16.69
C LYS A 417 9.83 17.23 17.80
N LYS A 418 8.63 17.78 17.59
CA LYS A 418 7.86 18.56 18.57
C LYS A 418 7.66 17.81 19.89
N PHE A 419 7.32 16.52 19.83
CA PHE A 419 7.06 15.68 20.99
C PHE A 419 8.31 14.94 21.53
N GLY A 420 9.49 15.20 20.98
CA GLY A 420 10.75 14.66 21.51
C GLY A 420 11.09 13.23 21.10
N ALA A 421 10.54 12.75 19.98
CA ALA A 421 10.86 11.43 19.41
C ALA A 421 12.38 11.26 19.23
N LYS A 422 12.88 10.04 19.48
CA LYS A 422 14.30 9.70 19.39
C LYS A 422 14.71 9.17 18.01
N GLY A 423 13.75 8.93 17.13
CA GLY A 423 14.01 8.32 15.84
C GLY A 423 12.88 8.48 14.84
N VAL A 424 13.23 8.25 13.57
CA VAL A 424 12.30 8.12 12.46
C VAL A 424 12.53 6.75 11.82
N LEU A 425 11.48 5.95 11.70
CA LEU A 425 11.45 4.68 10.98
C LEU A 425 10.56 4.83 9.75
N ASN A 426 11.12 5.27 8.62
CA ASN A 426 10.35 5.39 7.39
C ASN A 426 10.03 3.99 6.86
N THR A 427 8.77 3.69 6.55
CA THR A 427 8.33 2.33 6.23
C THR A 427 7.91 2.17 4.76
N THR A 428 8.38 1.09 4.13
CA THR A 428 7.78 0.49 2.93
C THR A 428 7.03 -0.79 3.34
N TRP A 429 5.91 -1.04 2.68
CA TRP A 429 5.01 -2.18 2.93
C TRP A 429 4.56 -2.76 1.60
N ASP A 430 4.41 -4.09 1.52
CA ASP A 430 4.14 -4.82 0.28
C ASP A 430 2.93 -5.76 0.39
N ASP A 431 1.81 -5.27 0.91
CA ASP A 431 0.59 -6.06 1.20
C ASP A 431 0.09 -6.99 0.08
N ASP A 432 0.29 -6.63 -1.20
CA ASP A 432 -0.11 -7.45 -2.35
C ASP A 432 1.06 -8.19 -3.03
N GLY A 433 2.28 -7.93 -2.55
CA GLY A 433 3.54 -8.50 -2.99
C GLY A 433 3.99 -8.12 -4.39
N SER A 434 3.37 -7.13 -5.06
CA SER A 434 3.69 -6.80 -6.46
C SER A 434 4.48 -5.50 -6.67
N ASN A 435 4.79 -4.78 -5.59
CA ASN A 435 5.55 -3.53 -5.64
C ASN A 435 7.00 -3.76 -6.13
N PHE A 436 7.66 -2.67 -6.56
CA PHE A 436 9.10 -2.65 -6.83
C PHE A 436 9.79 -1.68 -5.87
N PHE A 437 10.90 -2.09 -5.28
CA PHE A 437 11.68 -1.26 -4.36
C PHE A 437 12.20 -0.01 -5.06
N THR A 438 12.62 -0.16 -6.31
CA THR A 438 13.15 0.91 -7.15
C THR A 438 12.20 2.11 -7.31
N ASN A 439 10.88 1.89 -7.25
CA ASN A 439 9.91 3.00 -7.35
C ASN A 439 9.79 3.84 -6.06
N ASN A 440 10.34 3.36 -4.94
CA ASN A 440 10.18 3.98 -3.62
C ASN A 440 11.26 5.03 -3.29
N TRP A 441 12.31 5.15 -4.10
CA TRP A 441 13.49 5.98 -3.80
C TRP A 441 13.17 7.44 -3.46
N GLN A 442 12.24 8.08 -4.19
CA GLN A 442 11.89 9.48 -3.94
C GLN A 442 11.31 9.68 -2.52
N GLY A 443 10.41 8.80 -2.08
CA GLY A 443 9.80 8.86 -0.74
C GLY A 443 10.78 8.46 0.37
N LEU A 444 11.65 7.47 0.12
CA LEU A 444 12.69 7.06 1.06
C LEU A 444 13.70 8.17 1.32
N ILE A 445 14.20 8.78 0.25
CA ILE A 445 15.20 9.84 0.31
C ILE A 445 14.57 11.15 0.85
N TRP A 446 13.28 11.37 0.65
CA TRP A 446 12.55 12.43 1.34
C TRP A 446 12.51 12.22 2.86
N GLY A 447 12.24 11.00 3.33
CA GLY A 447 12.34 10.65 4.75
C GLY A 447 13.75 10.81 5.31
N ALA A 448 14.79 10.45 4.53
CA ALA A 448 16.18 10.70 4.88
C ALA A 448 16.47 12.21 5.04
N ALA A 449 16.01 13.02 4.07
CA ALA A 449 16.17 14.47 4.09
C ALA A 449 15.58 15.10 5.36
N LEU A 450 14.35 14.71 5.71
CA LEU A 450 13.61 15.26 6.84
C LEU A 450 14.07 14.73 8.20
N SER A 451 14.52 13.49 8.29
CA SER A 451 15.08 12.96 9.54
C SER A 451 16.47 13.54 9.87
N TRP A 452 17.16 14.10 8.88
CA TRP A 452 18.36 14.90 9.11
C TRP A 452 18.06 16.39 9.35
N ASN A 453 17.15 16.98 8.56
CA ASN A 453 16.72 18.38 8.69
C ASN A 453 15.20 18.45 8.93
N ALA A 454 14.80 18.26 10.19
CA ALA A 454 13.40 18.19 10.58
C ALA A 454 12.66 19.52 10.30
N PRO A 455 11.41 19.48 9.81
CA PRO A 455 10.61 20.69 9.66
C PRO A 455 10.32 21.35 11.01
N LEU A 456 10.08 22.66 10.97
CA LEU A 456 9.73 23.43 12.16
C LEU A 456 8.20 23.49 12.33
N VAL A 457 7.74 23.46 13.57
CA VAL A 457 6.33 23.75 13.87
C VAL A 457 6.05 25.22 13.53
N LYS A 458 4.98 25.47 12.77
CA LYS A 458 4.54 26.83 12.40
C LYS A 458 3.29 27.22 13.19
N GLU A 459 3.07 28.52 13.30
CA GLU A 459 1.92 29.11 14.01
C GLU A 459 0.57 28.79 13.35
N SER A 460 0.55 28.45 12.05
CA SER A 460 -0.66 28.10 11.32
C SER A 460 -0.45 26.98 10.30
N GLY A 461 -1.53 26.28 9.96
CA GLY A 461 -1.52 25.20 8.96
C GLY A 461 -1.14 25.70 7.56
N SER A 462 -1.52 26.93 7.18
CA SER A 462 -1.14 27.51 5.88
C SER A 462 0.36 27.77 5.77
N LEU A 463 1.00 28.26 6.83
CA LEU A 463 2.45 28.44 6.87
C LEU A 463 3.19 27.09 6.81
N SER A 464 2.65 26.05 7.45
CA SER A 464 3.21 24.70 7.33
C SER A 464 3.09 24.14 5.91
N GLN A 465 1.98 24.39 5.23
CA GLN A 465 1.80 23.96 3.83
C GLN A 465 2.77 24.68 2.89
N ILE A 466 2.97 25.99 3.10
CA ILE A 466 3.96 26.77 2.34
C ILE A 466 5.37 26.20 2.53
N GLU A 467 5.77 25.88 3.77
CA GLU A 467 7.07 25.26 4.03
C GLU A 467 7.20 23.88 3.39
N LEU A 468 6.15 23.05 3.48
CA LEU A 468 6.11 21.74 2.81
C LEU A 468 6.38 21.88 1.32
N ASP A 469 5.66 22.76 0.63
CA ASP A 469 5.82 22.93 -0.81
C ASP A 469 7.18 23.55 -1.18
N GLN A 470 7.70 24.46 -0.35
CA GLN A 470 9.05 25.02 -0.54
C GLN A 470 10.13 23.94 -0.40
N LYS A 471 10.11 23.16 0.69
CA LYS A 471 11.07 22.08 0.94
C LYS A 471 10.94 20.95 -0.08
N TRP A 472 9.73 20.56 -0.47
CA TRP A 472 9.51 19.55 -1.51
C TRP A 472 10.07 19.99 -2.87
N ASN A 473 9.84 21.25 -3.26
CA ASN A 473 10.39 21.78 -4.50
C ASN A 473 11.92 21.90 -4.47
N ALA A 474 12.51 22.27 -3.33
CA ALA A 474 13.96 22.27 -3.15
C ALA A 474 14.53 20.85 -3.22
N PHE A 475 13.90 19.91 -2.51
CA PHE A 475 14.23 18.50 -2.54
C PHE A 475 14.21 17.93 -3.94
N ASN A 476 13.15 18.14 -4.72
CA ASN A 476 13.03 17.60 -6.08
C ASN A 476 14.10 18.13 -7.03
N ARG A 477 14.47 19.41 -6.93
CA ARG A 477 15.61 19.97 -7.68
C ARG A 477 16.93 19.30 -7.29
N ALA A 478 17.12 19.05 -6.00
CA ALA A 478 18.30 18.36 -5.50
C ALA A 478 18.31 16.88 -5.91
N TYR A 479 17.15 16.23 -5.91
CA TYR A 479 16.95 14.83 -6.25
C TYR A 479 17.24 14.58 -7.73
N ASP A 480 16.72 15.41 -8.62
CA ASP A 480 17.05 15.37 -10.05
C ASP A 480 18.55 15.51 -10.31
N LYS A 481 19.22 16.40 -9.56
CA LYS A 481 20.64 16.63 -9.74
C LYS A 481 21.54 15.55 -9.13
N LEU A 482 21.20 15.07 -7.94
CA LEU A 482 22.05 14.17 -7.14
C LEU A 482 21.73 12.69 -7.37
N PHE A 483 20.45 12.33 -7.48
CA PHE A 483 20.02 10.96 -7.74
C PHE A 483 20.06 10.66 -9.26
N TRP A 484 19.42 11.48 -10.09
CA TRP A 484 19.34 11.24 -11.54
C TRP A 484 20.51 11.82 -12.35
N GLY A 485 21.25 12.80 -11.80
CA GLY A 485 22.36 13.44 -12.51
C GLY A 485 21.94 14.35 -13.67
N THR A 486 20.71 14.90 -13.66
CA THR A 486 20.18 15.74 -14.76
C THR A 486 20.39 17.24 -14.53
N LYS A 487 20.31 18.07 -15.60
CA LYS A 487 20.58 19.53 -15.57
C LYS A 487 19.44 20.46 -16.01
N SER A 488 18.48 19.98 -16.81
CA SER A 488 17.55 20.87 -17.54
C SER A 488 16.08 20.42 -17.54
N ILE A 489 15.80 19.13 -17.38
CA ILE A 489 14.44 18.57 -17.26
C ILE A 489 14.43 17.55 -16.12
N SER A 490 13.32 17.54 -15.40
CA SER A 490 13.15 16.97 -14.08
C SER A 490 12.39 15.64 -14.17
N ILE A 491 13.06 14.51 -13.84
CA ILE A 491 12.37 13.23 -13.69
C ILE A 491 11.37 13.32 -12.53
N SER A 492 11.73 14.05 -11.47
CA SER A 492 10.84 14.30 -10.34
C SER A 492 9.53 15.01 -10.73
N LYS A 493 9.54 15.87 -11.76
CA LYS A 493 8.32 16.47 -12.32
C LYS A 493 7.42 15.41 -12.94
N ILE A 494 7.97 14.53 -13.77
CA ILE A 494 7.23 13.41 -14.37
C ILE A 494 6.66 12.49 -13.28
N GLN A 495 7.46 12.18 -12.26
CA GLN A 495 7.05 11.40 -11.09
C GLN A 495 5.90 12.06 -10.32
N ASN A 496 5.96 13.37 -10.08
CA ASN A 496 4.90 14.11 -9.39
C ASN A 496 3.62 14.18 -10.23
N GLU A 497 3.72 14.46 -11.53
CA GLU A 497 2.56 14.48 -12.43
C GLU A 497 1.90 13.10 -12.55
N PHE A 498 2.70 12.02 -12.50
CA PHE A 498 2.18 10.67 -12.42
C PHE A 498 1.52 10.38 -11.07
N ALA A 499 2.13 10.83 -9.97
CA ALA A 499 1.57 10.70 -8.62
C ALA A 499 0.21 11.42 -8.47
N ASP A 500 0.00 12.54 -9.17
CA ASP A 500 -1.28 13.27 -9.20
C ASP A 500 -2.42 12.43 -9.78
N ILE A 501 -2.10 11.43 -10.61
CA ILE A 501 -3.11 10.50 -11.12
C ILE A 501 -3.71 9.68 -9.98
N HIS A 502 -2.98 9.37 -8.89
CA HIS A 502 -3.57 8.68 -7.73
C HIS A 502 -4.63 9.52 -6.99
N GLN A 503 -4.64 10.86 -7.17
CA GLN A 503 -5.60 11.78 -6.56
C GLN A 503 -6.79 12.11 -7.47
N ASN A 504 -6.97 11.38 -8.57
CA ASN A 504 -8.06 11.64 -9.50
C ASN A 504 -9.46 11.42 -8.87
N LYS A 505 -10.49 11.94 -9.54
CA LYS A 505 -11.88 11.93 -9.05
C LYS A 505 -12.50 10.53 -8.96
N ILE A 506 -11.93 9.56 -9.66
CA ILE A 506 -12.38 8.16 -9.65
C ILE A 506 -11.60 7.41 -8.58
N LYS A 507 -12.18 7.36 -7.38
CA LYS A 507 -11.58 6.70 -6.23
C LYS A 507 -11.14 5.26 -6.56
N GLY A 508 -9.85 4.98 -6.33
CA GLY A 508 -9.26 3.66 -6.52
C GLY A 508 -8.99 3.27 -7.97
N LEU A 509 -8.99 4.21 -8.92
CA LEU A 509 -8.76 3.97 -10.36
C LEU A 509 -7.58 3.03 -10.66
N LEU A 510 -6.44 3.25 -10.01
CA LEU A 510 -5.15 2.61 -10.30
C LEU A 510 -4.64 1.73 -9.14
N LYS A 511 -5.53 1.23 -8.26
CA LYS A 511 -5.08 0.24 -7.29
C LYS A 511 -4.66 -1.03 -8.01
N ASN A 512 -3.50 -1.62 -7.69
CA ASN A 512 -3.03 -2.88 -8.29
C ASN A 512 -4.06 -4.00 -8.22
N GLN A 513 -4.86 -4.05 -7.14
CA GLN A 513 -5.94 -5.02 -6.98
C GLN A 513 -6.96 -4.99 -8.13
N ARG A 514 -7.10 -3.84 -8.83
CA ARG A 514 -7.97 -3.70 -10.02
C ARG A 514 -7.37 -4.30 -11.28
N LEU A 515 -6.04 -4.41 -11.38
CA LEU A 515 -5.38 -5.05 -12.52
C LEU A 515 -5.89 -6.48 -12.69
N PHE A 516 -5.98 -7.23 -11.59
CA PHE A 516 -6.36 -8.64 -11.59
C PHE A 516 -7.86 -8.88 -11.35
N GLU A 517 -8.69 -7.84 -11.46
CA GLU A 517 -10.14 -8.02 -11.43
C GLU A 517 -10.63 -8.76 -12.68
N PHE A 518 -11.54 -9.71 -12.49
CA PHE A 518 -12.19 -10.41 -13.59
C PHE A 518 -12.87 -9.44 -14.56
N VAL A 519 -12.72 -9.69 -15.86
CA VAL A 519 -13.41 -8.92 -16.91
C VAL A 519 -14.87 -9.37 -17.06
N PHE A 520 -15.18 -10.64 -16.78
CA PHE A 520 -16.52 -11.21 -16.82
C PHE A 520 -16.79 -12.11 -15.58
N PRO A 521 -18.01 -12.12 -14.98
CA PRO A 521 -19.24 -11.47 -15.42
C PRO A 521 -19.15 -9.95 -15.42
N LEU A 522 -19.82 -9.34 -16.41
CA LEU A 522 -19.87 -7.90 -16.52
C LEU A 522 -20.52 -7.29 -15.27
N ASN A 523 -19.77 -6.41 -14.63
CA ASN A 523 -20.26 -5.55 -13.58
C ASN A 523 -21.15 -4.46 -14.20
N SER A 524 -22.35 -4.24 -13.64
CA SER A 524 -23.48 -3.53 -14.27
C SER A 524 -23.37 -2.01 -14.39
N ASP A 525 -22.22 -1.41 -14.10
CA ASP A 525 -22.04 0.02 -14.31
C ASP A 525 -21.26 0.23 -15.60
N ASN A 526 -21.96 0.71 -16.62
CA ASN A 526 -21.29 1.55 -17.61
C ASN A 526 -20.67 2.72 -16.89
N LEU A 527 -19.39 3.02 -17.19
CA LEU A 527 -18.80 4.29 -16.79
C LEU A 527 -19.77 5.41 -17.16
N LYS A 528 -20.09 6.27 -16.19
CA LYS A 528 -20.82 7.51 -16.46
C LYS A 528 -20.02 8.33 -17.46
N GLU A 529 -20.67 9.18 -18.25
CA GLU A 529 -19.98 10.02 -19.24
C GLU A 529 -18.87 10.87 -18.60
N GLU A 530 -19.09 11.39 -17.39
CA GLU A 530 -18.07 12.09 -16.60
C GLU A 530 -16.83 11.22 -16.31
N GLN A 531 -17.04 9.92 -16.04
CA GLN A 531 -15.95 8.98 -15.78
C GLN A 531 -15.25 8.61 -17.09
N LYS A 532 -15.97 8.41 -18.20
CA LYS A 532 -15.35 8.16 -19.52
C LYS A 532 -14.42 9.31 -19.93
N VAL A 533 -14.85 10.56 -19.73
CA VAL A 533 -14.05 11.76 -20.01
C VAL A 533 -12.79 11.79 -19.13
N GLU A 534 -12.93 11.49 -17.83
CA GLU A 534 -11.80 11.46 -16.91
C GLU A 534 -10.80 10.33 -17.25
N TYR A 535 -11.28 9.12 -17.58
CA TYR A 535 -10.42 8.00 -18.03
C TYR A 535 -9.62 8.39 -19.27
N LYS A 536 -10.27 9.00 -20.26
CA LYS A 536 -9.60 9.43 -21.48
C LYS A 536 -8.56 10.52 -21.20
N SER A 537 -8.89 11.48 -20.34
CA SER A 537 -7.94 12.52 -19.91
C SER A 537 -6.72 11.92 -19.23
N ILE A 538 -6.91 10.90 -18.38
CA ILE A 538 -5.80 10.22 -17.71
C ILE A 538 -4.97 9.40 -18.71
N GLU A 539 -5.60 8.67 -19.62
CA GLU A 539 -4.90 7.97 -20.71
C GLU A 539 -4.00 8.92 -21.50
N ASP A 540 -4.53 10.07 -21.93
CA ASP A 540 -3.78 11.05 -22.71
C ASP A 540 -2.60 11.61 -21.91
N LYS A 541 -2.80 11.92 -20.62
CA LYS A 541 -1.73 12.34 -19.70
C LYS A 541 -0.64 11.30 -19.57
N ILE A 542 -0.98 10.02 -19.34
CA ILE A 542 0.00 8.94 -19.21
C ILE A 542 0.80 8.79 -20.50
N ASN A 543 0.16 8.84 -21.67
CA ASN A 543 0.85 8.79 -22.95
C ASN A 543 1.82 9.98 -23.14
N THR A 544 1.43 11.19 -22.72
CA THR A 544 2.35 12.35 -22.72
C THR A 544 3.53 12.13 -21.78
N LEU A 545 3.28 11.65 -20.56
CA LEU A 545 4.34 11.37 -19.58
C LEU A 545 5.32 10.31 -20.06
N LEU A 546 4.86 9.27 -20.75
CA LEU A 546 5.72 8.26 -21.38
C LEU A 546 6.63 8.87 -22.45
N ILE A 547 6.11 9.76 -23.30
CA ILE A 547 6.91 10.47 -24.30
C ILE A 547 7.94 11.38 -23.62
N ASP A 548 7.53 12.13 -22.61
CA ASP A 548 8.41 13.01 -21.85
C ASP A 548 9.51 12.20 -21.14
N LEU A 549 9.18 11.04 -20.58
CA LEU A 549 10.15 10.14 -19.94
C LEU A 549 11.21 9.66 -20.94
N ILE A 550 10.82 9.29 -22.16
CA ILE A 550 11.76 8.92 -23.24
C ILE A 550 12.69 10.09 -23.56
N VAL A 551 12.16 11.31 -23.69
CA VAL A 551 12.97 12.51 -24.00
C VAL A 551 13.96 12.83 -22.88
N VAL A 552 13.54 12.71 -21.62
CA VAL A 552 14.36 13.10 -20.47
C VAL A 552 15.38 12.02 -20.10
N SER A 553 15.05 10.75 -20.28
CA SER A 553 15.92 9.62 -19.93
C SER A 553 17.29 9.68 -20.61
N GLY A 554 17.38 10.22 -21.83
CA GLY A 554 18.66 10.45 -22.53
C GLY A 554 19.62 11.44 -21.84
N ASN A 555 19.15 12.19 -20.84
CA ASN A 555 19.95 13.15 -20.07
C ASN A 555 20.25 12.67 -18.62
N VAL A 556 19.80 11.48 -18.25
CA VAL A 556 20.05 10.86 -16.94
C VAL A 556 21.45 10.24 -16.95
N ASN A 557 22.28 10.62 -15.97
CA ASN A 557 23.68 10.18 -15.88
C ASN A 557 23.94 9.28 -14.66
N SER A 558 22.93 9.06 -13.83
CA SER A 558 22.99 8.23 -12.62
C SER A 558 21.63 7.59 -12.37
N HIS A 559 21.63 6.36 -11.86
CA HIS A 559 20.44 5.55 -11.61
C HIS A 559 19.51 5.38 -12.83
N SER A 560 20.06 5.35 -14.05
CA SER A 560 19.25 5.21 -15.28
C SER A 560 18.53 3.86 -15.35
N GLU A 561 19.04 2.84 -14.65
CA GLU A 561 18.40 1.54 -14.46
C GLU A 561 17.04 1.63 -13.72
N CYS A 562 16.74 2.76 -13.06
CA CYS A 562 15.45 2.99 -12.43
C CYS A 562 14.34 3.44 -13.41
N ILE A 563 14.71 3.92 -14.61
CA ILE A 563 13.74 4.44 -15.60
C ILE A 563 12.74 3.38 -16.09
N PRO A 564 13.15 2.14 -16.40
CA PRO A 564 12.23 1.07 -16.82
C PRO A 564 11.13 0.77 -15.79
N TYR A 565 11.38 0.92 -14.49
CA TYR A 565 10.39 0.68 -13.43
C TYR A 565 9.29 1.73 -13.43
N LEU A 566 9.66 3.01 -13.61
CA LEU A 566 8.71 4.10 -13.75
C LEU A 566 7.89 3.96 -15.04
N GLN A 567 8.54 3.59 -16.15
CA GLN A 567 7.86 3.31 -17.41
C GLN A 567 6.86 2.17 -17.25
N PHE A 568 7.25 1.08 -16.60
CA PHE A 568 6.38 -0.07 -16.36
C PHE A 568 5.14 0.32 -15.54
N ALA A 569 5.29 1.11 -14.48
CA ALA A 569 4.14 1.57 -13.68
C ALA A 569 3.15 2.41 -14.50
N MET A 570 3.64 3.25 -15.42
CA MET A 570 2.81 4.00 -16.35
C MET A 570 2.08 3.11 -17.36
N GLU A 571 2.77 2.11 -17.92
CA GLU A 571 2.19 1.15 -18.86
C GLU A 571 1.14 0.24 -18.19
N GLU A 572 1.39 -0.18 -16.95
CA GLU A 572 0.44 -0.93 -16.14
C GLU A 572 -0.83 -0.10 -15.86
N SER A 573 -0.67 1.16 -15.45
CA SER A 573 -1.78 2.08 -15.26
C SER A 573 -2.59 2.30 -16.54
N LEU A 574 -1.92 2.42 -17.69
CA LEU A 574 -2.55 2.53 -19.00
C LEU A 574 -3.35 1.27 -19.35
N PHE A 575 -2.82 0.09 -19.03
CA PHE A 575 -3.52 -1.17 -19.24
C PHE A 575 -4.78 -1.28 -18.37
N ILE A 576 -4.72 -0.87 -17.10
CA ILE A 576 -5.90 -0.83 -16.21
C ILE A 576 -7.02 0.05 -16.81
N ILE A 577 -6.66 1.21 -17.35
CA ILE A 577 -7.61 2.11 -18.02
C ILE A 577 -8.24 1.42 -19.25
N GLN A 578 -7.42 0.84 -20.12
CA GLN A 578 -7.88 0.16 -21.33
C GLN A 578 -8.75 -1.06 -21.05
N MET A 579 -8.42 -1.83 -20.00
CA MET A 579 -9.25 -2.95 -19.55
C MET A 579 -10.63 -2.47 -19.08
N ASN A 580 -10.70 -1.35 -18.36
CA ASN A 580 -11.96 -0.76 -17.94
C ASN A 580 -12.77 -0.20 -19.12
N GLU A 581 -12.12 0.44 -20.10
CA GLU A 581 -12.78 0.84 -21.34
C GLU A 581 -13.35 -0.35 -22.11
N PHE A 582 -12.60 -1.46 -22.19
CA PHE A 582 -13.07 -2.69 -22.79
C PHE A 582 -14.30 -3.24 -22.06
N ARG A 583 -14.32 -3.22 -20.71
CA ARG A 583 -15.50 -3.61 -19.92
C ARG A 583 -16.73 -2.77 -20.28
N ASN A 584 -16.59 -1.45 -20.49
CA ASN A 584 -17.70 -0.61 -20.93
C ASN A 584 -18.18 -0.91 -22.34
N LYS A 585 -17.26 -1.04 -23.30
CA LYS A 585 -17.61 -1.42 -24.67
C LYS A 585 -18.33 -2.76 -24.71
N LEU A 586 -17.88 -3.70 -23.87
CA LEU A 586 -18.50 -5.01 -23.71
C LEU A 586 -19.92 -4.89 -23.14
N ASN A 587 -20.13 -4.04 -22.13
CA ASN A 587 -21.46 -3.73 -21.60
C ASN A 587 -22.39 -3.10 -22.65
N ASP A 588 -21.91 -2.09 -23.38
CA ASP A 588 -22.68 -1.41 -24.43
C ASP A 588 -23.08 -2.40 -25.55
N TYR A 589 -22.17 -3.30 -25.92
CA TYR A 589 -22.48 -4.39 -26.85
C TYR A 589 -23.62 -5.28 -26.34
N LEU A 590 -23.62 -5.65 -25.06
CA LEU A 590 -24.71 -6.45 -24.48
C LEU A 590 -26.03 -5.72 -24.46
N GLN A 591 -26.02 -4.43 -24.12
CA GLN A 591 -27.20 -3.60 -23.98
C GLN A 591 -27.82 -3.22 -25.33
N TYR A 592 -27.00 -2.78 -26.29
CA TYR A 592 -27.46 -2.15 -27.53
C TYR A 592 -27.27 -3.01 -28.79
N TYR A 593 -26.79 -4.25 -28.66
CA TYR A 593 -26.64 -5.21 -29.78
C TYR A 593 -25.75 -4.66 -30.92
N LEU A 594 -24.65 -3.98 -30.56
CA LEU A 594 -23.70 -3.39 -31.51
C LEU A 594 -22.87 -4.47 -32.24
N ASN A 595 -22.02 -4.07 -33.19
CA ASN A 595 -21.11 -4.99 -33.91
C ASN A 595 -19.96 -5.46 -33.00
N ALA A 596 -19.66 -6.77 -32.98
CA ALA A 596 -18.60 -7.39 -32.16
C ALA A 596 -17.17 -7.25 -32.73
N ALA A 597 -16.99 -6.74 -33.96
CA ALA A 597 -15.68 -6.67 -34.61
C ALA A 597 -14.67 -5.82 -33.82
N THR A 598 -15.09 -4.67 -33.28
CA THR A 598 -14.24 -3.78 -32.49
C THR A 598 -13.85 -4.40 -31.14
N LEU A 599 -14.77 -5.15 -30.50
CA LEU A 599 -14.49 -5.89 -29.26
C LEU A 599 -13.41 -6.95 -29.47
N LYS A 600 -13.43 -7.63 -30.61
CA LYS A 600 -12.42 -8.65 -30.94
C LYS A 600 -11.02 -8.02 -31.06
N GLU A 601 -10.91 -6.90 -31.75
CA GLU A 601 -9.64 -6.19 -31.91
C GLU A 601 -9.11 -5.66 -30.57
N ASP A 602 -9.98 -5.06 -29.77
CA ASP A 602 -9.61 -4.55 -28.44
C ASP A 602 -9.20 -5.69 -27.49
N LEU A 603 -9.90 -6.83 -27.51
CA LEU A 603 -9.51 -8.01 -26.73
C LEU A 603 -8.12 -8.52 -27.13
N ASN A 604 -7.87 -8.69 -28.43
CA ASN A 604 -6.56 -9.15 -28.91
C ASN A 604 -5.44 -8.20 -28.48
N ARG A 605 -5.69 -6.88 -28.54
CA ARG A 605 -4.74 -5.86 -28.09
C ARG A 605 -4.47 -5.99 -26.58
N LEU A 606 -5.51 -6.20 -25.77
CA LEU A 606 -5.37 -6.40 -24.33
C LEU A 606 -4.56 -7.65 -24.01
N VAL A 607 -4.85 -8.79 -24.64
CA VAL A 607 -4.09 -10.04 -24.42
C VAL A 607 -2.60 -9.86 -24.76
N LEU A 608 -2.29 -9.21 -25.89
CA LEU A 608 -0.91 -8.92 -26.28
C LEU A 608 -0.21 -8.01 -25.26
N LYS A 609 -0.87 -6.93 -24.82
CA LYS A 609 -0.31 -6.02 -23.80
C LYS A 609 -0.11 -6.69 -22.45
N LEU A 610 -1.06 -7.53 -22.02
CA LEU A 610 -0.94 -8.27 -20.76
C LEU A 610 0.27 -9.22 -20.78
N ASN A 611 0.47 -9.93 -21.90
CA ASN A 611 1.64 -10.79 -22.05
C ASN A 611 2.94 -9.99 -22.00
N GLN A 612 2.99 -8.82 -22.66
CA GLN A 612 4.16 -7.93 -22.61
C GLN A 612 4.42 -7.44 -21.18
N LEU A 613 3.39 -6.96 -20.48
CA LEU A 613 3.50 -6.53 -19.08
C LEU A 613 3.99 -7.66 -18.19
N SER A 614 3.46 -8.88 -18.36
CA SER A 614 3.90 -10.04 -17.57
C SER A 614 5.38 -10.38 -17.80
N LEU A 615 5.88 -10.25 -19.04
CA LEU A 615 7.29 -10.48 -19.36
C LEU A 615 8.18 -9.40 -18.78
N THR A 616 7.83 -8.12 -18.98
CA THR A 616 8.58 -6.98 -18.45
C THR A 616 8.57 -6.98 -16.92
N TYR A 617 7.45 -7.30 -16.28
CA TYR A 617 7.38 -7.47 -14.83
C TYR A 617 8.37 -8.52 -14.35
N ALA A 618 8.41 -9.70 -15.00
CA ALA A 618 9.33 -10.76 -14.62
C ALA A 618 10.81 -10.40 -14.86
N GLU A 619 11.10 -9.60 -15.88
CA GLU A 619 12.45 -9.11 -16.15
C GLU A 619 12.90 -8.14 -15.05
N LEU A 620 12.15 -7.08 -14.80
CA LEU A 620 12.45 -6.08 -13.78
C LEU A 620 12.52 -6.69 -12.39
N TYR A 621 11.56 -7.57 -12.07
CA TYR A 621 11.53 -8.26 -10.79
C TYR A 621 12.82 -9.03 -10.50
N ARG A 622 13.42 -9.70 -11.50
CA ARG A 622 14.66 -10.48 -11.28
C ARG A 622 15.90 -9.62 -11.07
N LEU A 623 15.84 -8.33 -11.39
CA LEU A 623 16.95 -7.41 -11.17
C LEU A 623 17.09 -7.01 -9.70
N GLU A 624 15.98 -6.95 -8.95
CA GLU A 624 16.00 -6.63 -7.52
C GLU A 624 15.68 -7.83 -6.61
N ASN A 625 14.90 -8.82 -7.05
CA ASN A 625 14.17 -9.74 -6.15
C ASN A 625 14.41 -11.24 -6.42
N ARG A 626 14.22 -12.05 -5.37
CA ARG A 626 14.26 -13.52 -5.39
C ARG A 626 12.96 -14.14 -5.94
N ASN A 627 13.07 -15.32 -6.54
CA ASN A 627 12.06 -15.89 -7.43
C ASN A 627 10.76 -16.41 -6.78
N TRP A 628 10.71 -16.68 -5.49
CA TRP A 628 9.54 -17.32 -4.87
C TRP A 628 8.25 -16.53 -5.08
N TRP A 629 8.27 -15.23 -4.76
CA TRP A 629 7.13 -14.34 -4.95
C TRP A 629 6.85 -14.01 -6.42
N LEU A 630 7.86 -14.11 -7.30
CA LEU A 630 7.64 -13.97 -8.74
C LEU A 630 6.62 -14.98 -9.25
N LYS A 631 6.72 -16.24 -8.81
CA LYS A 631 5.78 -17.30 -9.23
C LYS A 631 4.35 -16.94 -8.83
N GLU A 632 4.14 -16.53 -7.58
CA GLU A 632 2.83 -16.13 -7.08
C GLU A 632 2.25 -14.93 -7.85
N ASN A 633 3.08 -13.94 -8.18
CA ASN A 633 2.66 -12.79 -8.97
C ASN A 633 2.34 -13.16 -10.43
N LEU A 634 3.15 -14.00 -11.07
CA LEU A 634 2.90 -14.46 -12.44
C LEU A 634 1.63 -15.31 -12.57
N LEU A 635 1.23 -16.03 -11.51
CA LEU A 635 -0.07 -16.71 -11.49
C LEU A 635 -1.25 -15.74 -11.55
N LYS A 636 -1.11 -14.52 -11.01
CA LYS A 636 -2.15 -13.47 -11.12
C LYS A 636 -2.29 -12.98 -12.57
N PHE A 637 -1.15 -12.75 -13.26
CA PHE A 637 -1.13 -12.43 -14.69
C PHE A 637 -1.74 -13.55 -15.54
N GLU A 638 -1.33 -14.80 -15.31
CA GLU A 638 -1.85 -15.95 -16.05
C GLU A 638 -3.35 -16.13 -15.84
N LYS A 639 -3.84 -15.93 -14.62
CA LYS A 639 -5.28 -15.99 -14.33
C LYS A 639 -6.06 -14.96 -15.15
N LEU A 640 -5.61 -13.70 -15.17
CA LEU A 640 -6.24 -12.66 -15.97
C LEU A 640 -6.17 -12.98 -17.48
N ARG A 641 -5.04 -13.51 -17.95
CA ARG A 641 -4.86 -13.94 -19.34
C ARG A 641 -5.84 -15.06 -19.72
N VAL A 642 -5.97 -16.08 -18.86
CA VAL A 642 -6.96 -17.17 -19.02
C VAL A 642 -8.38 -16.60 -19.07
N ASP A 643 -8.69 -15.63 -18.22
CA ASP A 643 -10.02 -15.01 -18.19
C ASP A 643 -10.33 -14.26 -19.50
N LEU A 644 -9.37 -13.49 -20.03
CA LEU A 644 -9.48 -12.81 -21.33
C LEU A 644 -9.65 -13.80 -22.49
N ASP A 645 -8.85 -14.87 -22.52
CA ASP A 645 -8.88 -15.90 -23.56
C ASP A 645 -10.20 -16.69 -23.61
N LYS A 646 -10.90 -16.78 -22.49
CA LYS A 646 -12.21 -17.46 -22.38
C LYS A 646 -13.38 -16.61 -22.85
N LEU A 647 -13.25 -15.27 -22.92
CA LEU A 647 -14.31 -14.38 -23.39
C LEU A 647 -14.86 -14.77 -24.77
N PRO A 648 -14.02 -15.10 -25.78
CA PRO A 648 -14.41 -15.76 -27.02
C PRO A 648 -15.48 -16.85 -26.94
N GLY A 649 -15.32 -17.78 -25.99
CA GLY A 649 -16.17 -18.96 -25.81
C GLY A 649 -17.34 -18.74 -24.86
N THR A 650 -17.52 -17.51 -24.35
CA THR A 650 -18.53 -17.20 -23.34
C THR A 650 -19.90 -16.97 -23.99
N CYS A 651 -20.89 -17.74 -23.54
CA CYS A 651 -22.30 -17.52 -23.85
C CYS A 651 -22.98 -16.72 -22.73
N ILE A 652 -24.00 -15.95 -23.07
CA ILE A 652 -24.72 -15.08 -22.13
C ILE A 652 -26.20 -15.40 -22.18
N ILE A 653 -26.80 -15.48 -21.00
CA ILE A 653 -28.23 -15.71 -20.82
C ILE A 653 -28.89 -14.38 -20.48
N VAL A 654 -29.69 -13.84 -21.41
CA VAL A 654 -30.37 -12.55 -21.29
C VAL A 654 -31.89 -12.77 -21.16
N PRO A 655 -32.43 -12.74 -19.93
CA PRO A 655 -33.87 -12.80 -19.70
C PRO A 655 -34.54 -11.43 -19.90
N ASP A 656 -35.80 -11.44 -20.33
CA ASP A 656 -36.66 -10.26 -20.22
C ASP A 656 -36.96 -9.96 -18.74
N THR A 657 -36.95 -8.67 -18.38
CA THR A 657 -37.20 -8.16 -17.02
C THR A 657 -38.67 -8.27 -16.60
N VAL A 658 -39.59 -8.43 -17.56
CA VAL A 658 -41.04 -8.56 -17.33
C VAL A 658 -41.59 -9.79 -18.03
N LEU A 659 -42.63 -10.38 -17.44
CA LEU A 659 -43.33 -11.51 -18.04
C LEU A 659 -44.31 -11.03 -19.12
N THR A 660 -44.17 -11.57 -20.33
CA THR A 660 -45.17 -11.42 -21.40
C THR A 660 -46.06 -12.65 -21.43
N ASN A 661 -47.38 -12.49 -21.25
CA ASN A 661 -48.34 -13.60 -21.22
C ASN A 661 -47.97 -14.71 -20.20
N ARG A 662 -47.49 -14.33 -19.00
CA ARG A 662 -46.98 -15.22 -17.94
C ARG A 662 -45.76 -16.06 -18.34
N LYS A 663 -45.08 -15.70 -19.42
CA LYS A 663 -43.84 -16.34 -19.86
C LYS A 663 -42.70 -15.33 -19.82
N ARG A 664 -41.51 -15.80 -19.46
CA ARG A 664 -40.26 -15.04 -19.55
C ARG A 664 -39.57 -15.38 -20.86
N LYS A 665 -39.27 -14.39 -21.68
CA LYS A 665 -38.43 -14.58 -22.85
C LYS A 665 -36.97 -14.73 -22.40
N ILE A 666 -36.27 -15.70 -22.96
CA ILE A 666 -34.85 -15.93 -22.78
C ILE A 666 -34.18 -15.78 -24.15
N THR A 667 -33.19 -14.91 -24.19
CA THR A 667 -32.31 -14.69 -25.35
C THR A 667 -30.93 -15.20 -24.98
N LEU A 668 -30.36 -16.08 -25.79
CA LEU A 668 -28.98 -16.51 -25.65
C LEU A 668 -28.12 -15.75 -26.67
N ARG A 669 -26.90 -15.39 -26.28
CA ARG A 669 -25.93 -14.77 -27.19
C ARG A 669 -24.55 -15.31 -26.93
N SER A 670 -23.74 -15.31 -27.98
CA SER A 670 -22.30 -15.36 -27.80
C SER A 670 -21.80 -13.96 -27.45
N LEU A 671 -20.77 -13.89 -26.63
CA LEU A 671 -20.15 -12.63 -26.23
C LEU A 671 -19.36 -11.98 -27.38
N ILE A 672 -18.55 -12.75 -28.12
CA ILE A 672 -17.63 -12.20 -29.13
C ILE A 672 -17.83 -12.85 -30.51
N TYR A 673 -17.83 -14.19 -30.58
CA TYR A 673 -17.87 -14.90 -31.87
C TYR A 673 -19.26 -15.39 -32.23
N ASN A 674 -19.69 -15.32 -33.49
CA ASN A 674 -20.97 -15.90 -33.90
C ASN A 674 -20.91 -17.44 -34.02
N LEU A 675 -20.77 -18.13 -32.89
CA LEU A 675 -20.73 -19.60 -32.82
C LEU A 675 -22.11 -20.18 -32.49
N PRO A 676 -22.40 -21.42 -32.95
CA PRO A 676 -23.60 -22.13 -32.53
C PRO A 676 -23.68 -22.29 -31.00
N ILE A 677 -24.81 -21.90 -30.42
CA ILE A 677 -25.07 -22.00 -28.98
C ILE A 677 -25.96 -23.21 -28.71
N TYR A 678 -25.54 -24.06 -27.78
CA TYR A 678 -26.28 -25.23 -27.33
C TYR A 678 -26.75 -25.01 -25.91
N TYR A 679 -28.00 -25.37 -25.61
CA TYR A 679 -28.58 -25.09 -24.31
C TYR A 679 -29.49 -26.19 -23.79
N THR A 680 -29.69 -26.18 -22.48
CA THR A 680 -30.65 -26.98 -21.74
C THR A 680 -31.45 -26.08 -20.81
N ILE A 681 -32.66 -26.50 -20.42
CA ILE A 681 -33.56 -25.73 -19.53
C ILE A 681 -33.90 -26.50 -18.23
N ASN A 682 -33.35 -27.70 -18.09
CA ASN A 682 -33.54 -28.62 -16.97
C ASN A 682 -32.28 -28.74 -16.08
N GLY A 683 -31.23 -27.95 -16.35
CA GLY A 683 -29.98 -27.96 -15.60
C GLY A 683 -28.98 -29.06 -15.97
N THR A 684 -29.25 -29.92 -16.97
CA THR A 684 -28.24 -30.87 -17.46
C THR A 684 -27.16 -30.16 -18.26
N ASP A 685 -25.93 -30.65 -18.23
CA ASP A 685 -24.83 -30.00 -18.97
C ASP A 685 -25.08 -30.05 -20.49
N PRO A 686 -25.01 -28.90 -21.19
CA PRO A 686 -25.22 -28.88 -22.63
C PRO A 686 -24.04 -29.54 -23.35
N ASN A 687 -24.37 -30.31 -24.39
CA ASN A 687 -23.42 -30.99 -25.28
C ASN A 687 -23.84 -30.78 -26.76
N ALA A 688 -23.06 -31.28 -27.71
CA ALA A 688 -23.32 -31.10 -29.15
C ALA A 688 -24.67 -31.68 -29.64
N LYS A 689 -25.33 -32.51 -28.83
CA LYS A 689 -26.67 -33.06 -29.10
C LYS A 689 -27.80 -32.30 -28.38
N SER A 690 -27.46 -31.29 -27.57
CA SER A 690 -28.43 -30.45 -26.86
C SER A 690 -29.17 -29.52 -27.82
N GLY A 691 -30.18 -28.78 -27.32
CA GLY A 691 -30.96 -27.89 -28.16
C GLY A 691 -30.11 -26.79 -28.78
N LEU A 692 -30.10 -26.69 -30.11
CA LEU A 692 -29.46 -25.59 -30.82
C LEU A 692 -30.32 -24.32 -30.70
N TYR A 693 -29.72 -23.23 -30.25
CA TYR A 693 -30.38 -21.94 -30.17
C TYR A 693 -30.44 -21.26 -31.55
N THR A 694 -31.65 -21.08 -32.07
CA THR A 694 -31.90 -20.40 -33.35
C THR A 694 -32.75 -19.13 -33.22
N LYS A 695 -33.50 -18.99 -32.11
CA LYS A 695 -34.32 -17.84 -31.77
C LYS A 695 -34.64 -17.81 -30.28
N PRO A 696 -35.05 -16.66 -29.70
CA PRO A 696 -35.47 -16.58 -28.30
C PRO A 696 -36.56 -17.59 -27.95
N PHE A 697 -36.50 -18.14 -26.72
CA PHE A 697 -37.48 -19.10 -26.20
C PHE A 697 -38.17 -18.56 -24.94
N PHE A 698 -39.24 -19.22 -24.51
CA PHE A 698 -40.09 -18.73 -23.42
C PHE A 698 -40.18 -19.73 -22.28
N LEU A 699 -39.85 -19.31 -21.06
CA LEU A 699 -40.03 -20.08 -19.83
C LEU A 699 -41.38 -19.74 -19.18
N ASN A 700 -42.17 -20.76 -18.85
CA ASN A 700 -43.44 -20.64 -18.13
C ASN A 700 -43.44 -21.36 -16.77
N LYS A 701 -42.32 -21.99 -16.42
CA LYS A 701 -42.07 -22.73 -15.18
C LYS A 701 -40.64 -22.45 -14.71
N THR A 702 -40.36 -22.75 -13.44
CA THR A 702 -39.00 -22.69 -12.90
C THR A 702 -38.06 -23.55 -13.76
N ALA A 703 -36.90 -23.00 -14.11
CA ALA A 703 -35.95 -23.65 -15.00
C ALA A 703 -34.52 -23.25 -14.63
N ILE A 704 -33.58 -24.18 -14.86
CA ILE A 704 -32.15 -23.90 -14.82
C ILE A 704 -31.69 -23.92 -16.28
N VAL A 705 -31.34 -22.75 -16.79
CA VAL A 705 -30.83 -22.62 -18.15
C VAL A 705 -29.32 -22.75 -18.10
N LYS A 706 -28.78 -23.71 -18.82
CA LYS A 706 -27.34 -23.81 -19.11
C LYS A 706 -27.14 -23.60 -20.60
N ALA A 707 -26.13 -22.80 -20.97
CA ALA A 707 -25.80 -22.54 -22.37
C ALA A 707 -24.29 -22.59 -22.58
N THR A 708 -23.85 -23.24 -23.65
CA THR A 708 -22.44 -23.37 -24.02
C THR A 708 -22.24 -23.12 -25.50
N MET A 709 -21.01 -22.77 -25.85
CA MET A 709 -20.48 -22.82 -27.21
C MET A 709 -19.30 -23.80 -27.22
N PHE A 710 -19.10 -24.50 -28.33
CA PHE A 710 -17.91 -25.33 -28.51
C PHE A 710 -16.80 -24.45 -29.09
N TRP A 711 -15.89 -24.01 -28.23
CA TRP A 711 -14.72 -23.21 -28.58
C TRP A 711 -13.46 -23.97 -28.16
N GLY A 712 -12.69 -24.48 -29.12
CA GLY A 712 -11.52 -25.32 -28.81
C GLY A 712 -11.89 -26.65 -28.15
N LYS A 713 -10.94 -27.23 -27.40
CA LYS A 713 -11.13 -28.50 -26.67
C LYS A 713 -11.75 -28.31 -25.27
N ASP A 714 -11.59 -27.12 -24.69
CA ASP A 714 -12.11 -26.77 -23.37
C ASP A 714 -13.31 -25.82 -23.51
N PHE A 715 -14.50 -26.28 -23.12
CA PHE A 715 -15.70 -25.45 -23.12
C PHE A 715 -16.28 -25.36 -21.71
N THR A 716 -16.88 -24.21 -21.41
CA THR A 716 -17.59 -23.97 -20.17
C THR A 716 -19.02 -23.57 -20.49
N TYR A 717 -19.96 -23.88 -19.60
CA TYR A 717 -21.33 -23.42 -19.75
C TYR A 717 -21.61 -22.25 -18.81
N THR A 718 -22.39 -21.29 -19.30
CA THR A 718 -23.03 -20.27 -18.47
C THR A 718 -24.32 -20.83 -17.93
N GLN A 719 -24.61 -20.56 -16.65
CA GLN A 719 -25.82 -21.03 -15.98
C GLN A 719 -26.59 -19.87 -15.37
N ASP A 720 -27.92 -19.90 -15.51
CA ASP A 720 -28.81 -19.04 -14.74
C ASP A 720 -30.05 -19.82 -14.26
N SER A 721 -30.54 -19.44 -13.08
CA SER A 721 -31.69 -20.09 -12.43
C SER A 721 -32.85 -19.11 -12.39
N PHE A 722 -33.97 -19.53 -12.96
CA PHE A 722 -35.17 -18.71 -13.04
C PHE A 722 -36.29 -19.37 -12.26
N ILE A 723 -36.72 -18.71 -11.18
CA ILE A 723 -37.89 -19.13 -10.41
C ILE A 723 -39.12 -18.38 -10.92
N MET A 724 -40.24 -19.10 -11.11
CA MET A 724 -41.51 -18.49 -11.45
C MET A 724 -42.35 -18.22 -10.20
N HIS A 725 -42.73 -16.96 -9.99
CA HIS A 725 -43.61 -16.50 -8.90
C HIS A 725 -44.39 -15.25 -9.33
N LYS A 726 -45.35 -14.83 -8.52
CA LYS A 726 -46.31 -13.74 -8.83
C LYS A 726 -45.70 -12.34 -8.76
N ALA A 727 -44.59 -12.16 -8.04
CA ALA A 727 -43.97 -10.85 -7.85
C ALA A 727 -43.12 -10.40 -9.05
N ILE A 728 -42.80 -11.30 -9.99
CA ILE A 728 -41.96 -10.98 -11.14
C ILE A 728 -42.52 -9.80 -11.92
N GLY A 729 -41.70 -8.75 -12.09
CA GLY A 729 -42.08 -7.54 -12.81
C GLY A 729 -43.24 -6.76 -12.17
N LYS A 730 -43.51 -6.96 -10.86
CA LYS A 730 -44.60 -6.29 -10.12
C LYS A 730 -44.15 -5.11 -9.28
N LEU A 731 -42.88 -4.70 -9.36
CA LEU A 731 -42.42 -3.52 -8.64
C LEU A 731 -43.15 -2.26 -9.14
N LYS A 732 -43.95 -1.66 -8.25
CA LYS A 732 -44.58 -0.35 -8.47
C LYS A 732 -43.67 0.77 -8.02
N GLN A 733 -43.07 0.61 -6.85
CA GLN A 733 -42.26 1.66 -6.22
C GLN A 733 -41.17 1.03 -5.35
N LEU A 734 -39.94 1.54 -5.49
CA LEU A 734 -38.82 1.25 -4.61
C LEU A 734 -38.46 2.57 -3.92
N ASN A 735 -38.67 2.64 -2.60
CA ASN A 735 -38.44 3.85 -1.82
C ASN A 735 -37.00 3.95 -1.30
N SER A 736 -36.28 2.84 -1.28
CA SER A 736 -34.90 2.77 -0.83
C SER A 736 -33.93 2.96 -2.00
N ILE A 737 -32.77 3.55 -1.70
CA ILE A 737 -31.72 3.77 -2.70
C ILE A 737 -30.74 2.61 -2.60
N TYR A 738 -30.71 1.73 -3.60
CA TYR A 738 -29.72 0.65 -3.62
C TYR A 738 -28.29 1.21 -3.75
N SER A 739 -27.32 0.51 -3.17
CA SER A 739 -25.92 0.91 -3.11
C SER A 739 -25.27 0.86 -4.48
N ASN A 740 -24.48 1.89 -4.78
CA ASN A 740 -23.57 1.94 -5.93
C ASN A 740 -22.10 2.04 -5.46
N SER A 741 -21.81 1.64 -4.21
CA SER A 741 -20.45 1.64 -3.65
C SER A 741 -19.53 0.63 -4.34
N GLN A 742 -20.12 -0.43 -4.90
CA GLN A 742 -19.50 -1.37 -5.82
C GLN A 742 -20.46 -1.64 -6.97
N PRO A 743 -19.98 -1.79 -8.21
CA PRO A 743 -20.84 -2.02 -9.39
C PRO A 743 -21.78 -3.23 -9.29
N SER A 744 -21.40 -4.28 -8.57
CA SER A 744 -22.23 -5.49 -8.40
C SER A 744 -23.34 -5.35 -7.36
N PHE A 745 -23.32 -4.30 -6.53
CA PHE A 745 -24.24 -4.14 -5.41
C PHE A 745 -25.58 -3.54 -5.80
N ASN A 746 -25.74 -3.08 -7.04
CA ASN A 746 -27.06 -2.69 -7.53
C ASN A 746 -27.99 -3.91 -7.78
N GLY A 747 -27.45 -5.14 -7.77
CA GLY A 747 -28.22 -6.39 -7.87
C GLY A 747 -29.11 -6.54 -9.10
N GLY A 748 -28.76 -5.92 -10.24
CA GLY A 748 -29.63 -5.88 -11.43
C GLY A 748 -30.54 -4.65 -11.51
N GLY A 749 -30.29 -3.64 -10.67
CA GLY A 749 -30.98 -2.36 -10.67
C GLY A 749 -32.44 -2.45 -10.22
N LYS A 750 -33.30 -1.59 -10.76
CA LYS A 750 -34.71 -1.47 -10.36
C LYS A 750 -35.44 -2.81 -10.23
N TRP A 751 -35.18 -3.77 -11.12
CA TRP A 751 -35.94 -5.02 -11.16
C TRP A 751 -35.29 -6.15 -10.36
N GLY A 752 -34.11 -5.95 -9.77
CA GLY A 752 -33.29 -7.01 -9.17
C GLY A 752 -34.01 -7.88 -8.12
N LEU A 753 -34.93 -7.30 -7.33
CA LEU A 753 -35.69 -8.03 -6.31
C LEU A 753 -36.92 -8.78 -6.86
N VAL A 754 -37.24 -8.60 -8.13
CA VAL A 754 -38.44 -9.12 -8.80
C VAL A 754 -38.14 -9.60 -10.23
N ASP A 755 -36.90 -10.03 -10.48
CA ASP A 755 -36.45 -10.51 -11.80
C ASP A 755 -36.38 -12.05 -11.85
N GLY A 756 -36.84 -12.74 -10.81
CA GLY A 756 -36.88 -14.19 -10.66
C GLY A 756 -35.52 -14.87 -10.63
N ARG A 757 -34.42 -14.17 -10.33
CA ARG A 757 -33.06 -14.74 -10.21
C ARG A 757 -32.63 -14.79 -8.75
N ILE A 758 -32.05 -15.91 -8.34
CA ILE A 758 -31.60 -16.11 -6.95
C ILE A 758 -30.12 -15.82 -6.81
N GLY A 759 -29.76 -15.19 -5.68
CA GLY A 759 -28.39 -14.91 -5.29
C GLY A 759 -27.57 -16.18 -5.06
N SER A 760 -26.30 -16.17 -5.48
CA SER A 760 -25.36 -17.28 -5.20
C SER A 760 -24.62 -17.06 -3.88
N ASN A 761 -23.73 -17.99 -3.52
CA ASN A 761 -22.80 -17.80 -2.39
C ASN A 761 -21.78 -16.66 -2.59
N ASN A 762 -21.72 -16.06 -3.78
CA ASN A 762 -20.90 -14.91 -4.09
C ASN A 762 -21.76 -13.62 -4.03
N LEU A 763 -21.49 -12.79 -3.02
CA LEU A 763 -22.14 -11.48 -2.84
C LEU A 763 -21.95 -10.56 -4.05
N LYS A 764 -20.82 -10.69 -4.76
CA LYS A 764 -20.48 -9.90 -5.96
C LYS A 764 -21.01 -10.52 -7.26
N SER A 765 -21.94 -11.48 -7.20
CA SER A 765 -22.51 -12.13 -8.39
C SER A 765 -23.40 -11.23 -9.24
N GLY A 766 -23.70 -10.01 -8.79
CA GLY A 766 -24.67 -9.11 -9.44
C GLY A 766 -26.13 -9.47 -9.20
N LYS A 767 -26.40 -10.50 -8.38
CA LYS A 767 -27.76 -10.96 -8.02
C LYS A 767 -28.17 -10.57 -6.60
N TRP A 768 -27.29 -9.89 -5.88
CA TRP A 768 -27.55 -9.37 -4.53
C TRP A 768 -27.60 -7.84 -4.61
N GLN A 769 -28.73 -7.26 -4.23
CA GLN A 769 -28.93 -5.82 -4.16
C GLN A 769 -28.64 -5.29 -2.76
N GLY A 770 -27.64 -4.43 -2.65
CA GLY A 770 -27.13 -3.82 -1.43
C GLY A 770 -27.83 -2.51 -1.06
N TYR A 771 -27.87 -2.17 0.23
CA TYR A 771 -28.44 -0.93 0.77
C TYR A 771 -27.60 -0.46 1.96
N ASP A 772 -27.13 0.79 1.90
CA ASP A 772 -26.23 1.36 2.92
C ASP A 772 -27.02 2.08 4.02
N GLY A 773 -26.93 1.59 5.27
CA GLY A 773 -27.42 2.30 6.46
C GLY A 773 -28.93 2.59 6.53
N GLN A 774 -29.75 1.97 5.67
CA GLN A 774 -31.18 2.28 5.54
C GLN A 774 -32.04 1.02 5.48
N ASP A 775 -33.32 1.13 5.83
CA ASP A 775 -34.32 0.08 5.60
C ASP A 775 -34.53 -0.17 4.10
N LEU A 776 -34.82 -1.41 3.73
CA LEU A 776 -35.32 -1.76 2.39
C LEU A 776 -36.85 -1.65 2.37
N ASN A 777 -37.40 -0.73 1.60
CA ASN A 777 -38.82 -0.39 1.54
C ASN A 777 -39.31 -0.32 0.09
N LEU A 778 -40.28 -1.17 -0.25
CA LEU A 778 -40.85 -1.22 -1.60
C LEU A 778 -42.31 -1.66 -1.62
N ILE A 779 -42.96 -1.42 -2.76
CA ILE A 779 -44.36 -1.75 -3.03
C ILE A 779 -44.47 -2.53 -4.33
N LEU A 780 -45.13 -3.69 -4.25
CA LEU A 780 -45.56 -4.49 -5.39
C LEU A 780 -47.02 -4.18 -5.76
N ASP A 781 -47.33 -4.06 -7.05
CA ASP A 781 -48.69 -3.98 -7.60
C ASP A 781 -48.98 -5.21 -8.46
N PHE A 782 -49.86 -6.09 -8.01
CA PHE A 782 -50.28 -7.27 -8.75
C PHE A 782 -51.25 -6.95 -9.90
N VAL A 783 -51.55 -5.66 -10.16
CA VAL A 783 -52.48 -5.08 -11.15
C VAL A 783 -53.95 -5.31 -10.81
N LYS A 784 -54.26 -6.45 -10.19
CA LYS A 784 -55.58 -6.80 -9.67
C LYS A 784 -55.45 -7.58 -8.38
N ASP A 785 -56.57 -7.69 -7.66
CA ASP A 785 -56.67 -8.56 -6.50
C ASP A 785 -56.17 -9.97 -6.79
N THR A 786 -55.16 -10.38 -6.03
CA THR A 786 -54.46 -11.64 -6.22
C THR A 786 -54.37 -12.37 -4.88
N LYS A 787 -54.71 -13.66 -4.88
CA LYS A 787 -54.54 -14.52 -3.69
C LYS A 787 -53.07 -14.88 -3.54
N LEU A 788 -52.46 -14.57 -2.40
CA LEU A 788 -51.05 -14.86 -2.09
C LEU A 788 -50.98 -15.95 -1.02
N LYS A 789 -50.20 -17.01 -1.27
CA LYS A 789 -50.09 -18.18 -0.38
C LYS A 789 -48.87 -18.11 0.51
N THR A 790 -47.71 -17.82 -0.07
CA THR A 790 -46.44 -17.81 0.65
C THR A 790 -45.59 -16.64 0.18
N PHE A 791 -44.74 -16.15 1.09
CA PHE A 791 -43.70 -15.17 0.85
C PHE A 791 -42.34 -15.76 1.23
N ARG A 792 -41.32 -15.41 0.46
CA ARG A 792 -39.91 -15.66 0.78
C ARG A 792 -39.05 -14.52 0.25
N MET A 793 -38.03 -14.12 1.01
CA MET A 793 -37.00 -13.16 0.58
C MET A 793 -35.66 -13.54 1.20
N GLY A 794 -34.59 -13.58 0.40
CA GLY A 794 -33.26 -13.98 0.85
C GLY A 794 -32.37 -12.79 1.18
N PHE A 795 -31.55 -12.94 2.22
CA PHE A 795 -30.56 -11.97 2.67
C PHE A 795 -29.20 -12.64 2.91
N TYR A 796 -28.12 -11.90 2.69
CA TYR A 796 -26.75 -12.35 2.92
C TYR A 796 -26.18 -11.71 4.20
N GLN A 797 -25.40 -12.46 4.97
CA GLN A 797 -24.57 -11.95 6.07
C GLN A 797 -23.11 -12.25 5.78
N TYR A 798 -22.27 -11.22 5.89
CA TYR A 798 -20.84 -11.37 6.03
C TYR A 798 -20.31 -10.18 6.82
N THR A 799 -20.23 -10.40 8.13
CA THR A 799 -20.02 -9.36 9.12
C THR A 799 -18.72 -8.60 8.90
N ARG A 800 -17.64 -9.26 8.48
CA ARG A 800 -16.37 -8.60 8.13
C ARG A 800 -16.48 -7.60 6.98
N ALA A 801 -17.45 -7.78 6.08
CA ALA A 801 -17.76 -6.83 5.00
C ALA A 801 -18.87 -5.84 5.40
N TRP A 802 -19.17 -5.73 6.69
CA TRP A 802 -20.18 -4.84 7.28
C TRP A 802 -21.62 -5.20 6.85
N VAL A 803 -21.80 -6.40 6.28
CA VAL A 803 -23.09 -6.89 5.79
C VAL A 803 -23.80 -7.70 6.87
N ILE A 804 -24.91 -7.19 7.38
CA ILE A 804 -25.68 -7.80 8.47
C ILE A 804 -27.13 -8.06 8.02
N LEU A 805 -27.73 -9.15 8.48
CA LEU A 805 -29.14 -9.46 8.21
C LEU A 805 -30.07 -8.37 8.76
N PRO A 806 -31.24 -8.15 8.12
CA PRO A 806 -32.26 -7.25 8.66
C PRO A 806 -32.85 -7.84 9.94
N LYS A 807 -33.16 -6.99 10.92
CA LYS A 807 -33.77 -7.43 12.20
C LYS A 807 -35.11 -8.15 11.99
N SER A 808 -35.88 -7.67 11.01
CA SER A 808 -37.17 -8.25 10.63
C SER A 808 -37.59 -7.81 9.23
N ILE A 809 -38.61 -8.49 8.69
CA ILE A 809 -39.36 -8.07 7.50
C ILE A 809 -40.83 -7.91 7.85
N ASP A 810 -41.35 -6.69 7.65
CA ASP A 810 -42.76 -6.37 7.78
C ASP A 810 -43.45 -6.44 6.41
N LEU A 811 -44.56 -7.19 6.33
CA LEU A 811 -45.41 -7.29 5.14
C LEU A 811 -46.73 -6.57 5.38
N TYR A 812 -47.13 -5.68 4.47
CA TYR A 812 -48.40 -4.95 4.55
C TYR A 812 -49.23 -5.16 3.28
N THR A 813 -50.54 -5.26 3.43
CA THR A 813 -51.49 -5.40 2.31
C THR A 813 -52.31 -4.14 2.12
N SER A 814 -52.74 -3.89 0.87
CA SER A 814 -53.60 -2.77 0.52
C SER A 814 -54.39 -3.06 -0.76
N ALA A 815 -55.62 -2.54 -0.81
CA ALA A 815 -56.48 -2.58 -1.99
C ALA A 815 -56.30 -1.35 -2.90
N ASP A 816 -56.02 -0.18 -2.31
CA ASP A 816 -55.94 1.13 -2.98
C ASP A 816 -54.50 1.60 -3.24
N GLY A 817 -53.52 0.99 -2.56
CA GLY A 817 -52.11 1.35 -2.65
C GLY A 817 -51.75 2.61 -1.87
N VAL A 818 -52.66 3.10 -1.02
CA VAL A 818 -52.50 4.27 -0.14
C VAL A 818 -52.59 3.81 1.32
N ASN A 819 -53.64 3.07 1.69
CA ASN A 819 -53.88 2.59 3.04
C ASN A 819 -53.32 1.17 3.19
N PHE A 820 -52.25 1.02 3.97
CA PHE A 820 -51.55 -0.25 4.19
C PHE A 820 -51.79 -0.80 5.59
N ASN A 821 -52.23 -2.05 5.69
CA ASN A 821 -52.41 -2.75 6.96
C ASN A 821 -51.31 -3.79 7.15
N LEU A 822 -50.71 -3.85 8.34
CA LEU A 822 -49.71 -4.86 8.67
C LEU A 822 -50.35 -6.24 8.62
N LEU A 823 -49.79 -7.13 7.80
CA LEU A 823 -50.20 -8.51 7.69
C LEU A 823 -49.40 -9.40 8.64
N ILE A 824 -48.08 -9.29 8.61
CA ILE A 824 -47.17 -10.11 9.43
C ILE A 824 -45.79 -9.45 9.49
N SER A 825 -45.07 -9.68 10.59
CA SER A 825 -43.64 -9.39 10.73
C SER A 825 -42.88 -10.71 10.91
N VAL A 826 -41.79 -10.89 10.17
CA VAL A 826 -40.95 -12.10 10.19
C VAL A 826 -39.58 -11.73 10.76
N SER A 827 -39.14 -12.40 11.82
CA SER A 827 -37.84 -12.17 12.47
C SER A 827 -36.97 -13.42 12.42
N HIS A 828 -35.71 -13.28 12.84
CA HIS A 828 -34.74 -14.38 12.95
C HIS A 828 -33.97 -14.31 14.28
N THR A 829 -33.26 -15.38 14.62
CA THR A 829 -32.39 -15.45 15.81
C THR A 829 -30.92 -15.67 15.44
N ILE A 830 -30.57 -15.49 14.17
CA ILE A 830 -29.17 -15.60 13.69
C ILE A 830 -28.32 -14.51 14.33
N ASP A 831 -27.16 -14.91 14.85
CA ASP A 831 -26.21 -14.03 15.49
C ASP A 831 -25.58 -13.05 14.48
N PRO A 832 -25.74 -11.72 14.66
CA PRO A 832 -25.11 -10.74 13.80
C PRO A 832 -23.57 -10.74 13.91
N ASN A 833 -22.99 -11.28 15.00
CA ASN A 833 -21.54 -11.41 15.19
C ASN A 833 -20.95 -12.66 14.51
N SER A 834 -21.76 -13.48 13.82
CA SER A 834 -21.23 -14.65 13.12
C SER A 834 -20.29 -14.24 11.97
N ASP A 835 -19.05 -14.70 12.05
CA ASP A 835 -18.01 -14.55 11.02
C ASP A 835 -18.26 -15.40 9.75
N GLN A 836 -19.21 -16.33 9.79
CA GLN A 836 -19.56 -17.15 8.64
C GLN A 836 -20.32 -16.35 7.57
N LYS A 837 -20.13 -16.75 6.30
CA LYS A 837 -20.97 -16.30 5.20
C LYS A 837 -22.31 -17.03 5.26
N ILE A 838 -23.38 -16.31 5.59
CA ILE A 838 -24.71 -16.89 5.79
C ILE A 838 -25.66 -16.36 4.71
N ILE A 839 -26.45 -17.25 4.12
CA ILE A 839 -27.65 -16.87 3.36
C ILE A 839 -28.86 -17.28 4.18
N HIS A 840 -29.69 -16.32 4.56
CA HIS A 840 -30.91 -16.56 5.31
C HIS A 840 -32.14 -16.19 4.48
N TYR A 841 -33.18 -17.02 4.56
CA TYR A 841 -34.45 -16.79 3.89
C TYR A 841 -35.53 -16.49 4.92
N PHE A 842 -36.10 -15.29 4.84
CA PHE A 842 -37.29 -14.93 5.61
C PHE A 842 -38.51 -15.48 4.89
N GLU A 843 -39.25 -16.37 5.52
CA GLU A 843 -40.39 -17.05 4.94
C GLU A 843 -41.67 -16.81 5.76
N ALA A 844 -42.82 -16.66 5.07
CA ALA A 844 -44.12 -16.52 5.72
C ALA A 844 -45.22 -17.26 4.95
N ASN A 845 -46.13 -17.89 5.68
CA ASN A 845 -47.39 -18.37 5.14
C ASN A 845 -48.42 -17.23 5.22
N LEU A 846 -48.95 -16.82 4.06
CA LEU A 846 -49.88 -15.71 3.92
C LEU A 846 -51.35 -16.16 3.94
N ASN A 847 -51.63 -17.44 4.18
CA ASN A 847 -52.97 -18.01 4.35
C ASN A 847 -53.97 -17.64 3.23
N LYS A 848 -53.50 -17.53 1.98
CA LYS A 848 -54.30 -17.16 0.80
C LYS A 848 -54.90 -15.75 0.88
N VAL A 849 -54.26 -14.82 1.59
CA VAL A 849 -54.68 -13.41 1.65
C VAL A 849 -54.89 -12.85 0.24
N LYS A 850 -56.01 -12.13 0.04
CA LYS A 850 -56.35 -11.51 -1.23
C LYS A 850 -55.98 -10.03 -1.14
N THR A 851 -55.05 -9.57 -1.97
CA THR A 851 -54.59 -8.17 -2.00
C THR A 851 -54.18 -7.77 -3.41
N ARG A 852 -54.25 -6.47 -3.73
CA ARG A 852 -53.66 -5.91 -4.96
C ARG A 852 -52.23 -5.42 -4.73
N TYR A 853 -51.98 -4.81 -3.57
CA TYR A 853 -50.68 -4.27 -3.21
C TYR A 853 -50.04 -5.05 -2.06
N LEU A 854 -48.73 -5.23 -2.12
CA LEU A 854 -47.92 -5.76 -1.03
C LEU A 854 -46.75 -4.81 -0.81
N LYS A 855 -46.72 -4.15 0.36
CA LYS A 855 -45.58 -3.35 0.80
C LYS A 855 -44.70 -4.18 1.70
N ILE A 856 -43.40 -4.08 1.49
CA ILE A 856 -42.37 -4.87 2.18
C ILE A 856 -41.39 -3.88 2.80
N ILE A 857 -41.13 -4.02 4.10
CA ILE A 857 -40.09 -3.27 4.80
C ILE A 857 -39.15 -4.25 5.51
N ALA A 858 -37.91 -4.38 5.03
CA ALA A 858 -36.86 -5.08 5.78
C ALA A 858 -36.08 -4.06 6.63
N ARG A 859 -36.07 -4.28 7.94
CA ARG A 859 -35.52 -3.35 8.93
C ARG A 859 -34.02 -3.51 9.04
N SER A 860 -33.28 -2.47 8.71
CA SER A 860 -31.82 -2.49 8.78
C SER A 860 -31.33 -2.73 10.20
N TYR A 861 -30.15 -3.33 10.28
CA TYR A 861 -29.46 -3.43 11.55
C TYR A 861 -29.10 -2.04 12.09
N GLY A 862 -28.87 -1.07 11.19
CA GLY A 862 -28.54 0.32 11.49
C GLY A 862 -27.02 0.52 11.54
N LYS A 863 -26.52 1.02 12.66
CA LYS A 863 -25.07 1.14 12.91
C LYS A 863 -24.46 -0.21 13.30
N LEU A 864 -23.21 -0.40 12.92
CA LEU A 864 -22.39 -1.53 13.35
C LEU A 864 -22.25 -1.47 14.89
N PRO A 865 -22.49 -2.60 15.57
CA PRO A 865 -22.50 -2.68 17.03
C PRO A 865 -21.09 -2.61 17.63
N ALA A 866 -21.00 -2.42 18.95
CA ALA A 866 -19.74 -2.18 19.66
C ALA A 866 -18.70 -3.30 19.51
N TRP A 867 -19.13 -4.54 19.27
CA TRP A 867 -18.23 -5.68 19.06
C TRP A 867 -17.57 -5.68 17.67
N HIS A 868 -18.06 -4.91 16.71
CA HIS A 868 -17.53 -4.88 15.36
C HIS A 868 -16.32 -3.93 15.28
N ALA A 869 -15.23 -4.32 14.60
CA ALA A 869 -14.01 -3.50 14.46
C ALA A 869 -14.27 -2.07 13.97
N SER A 870 -15.27 -1.90 13.12
CA SER A 870 -15.77 -0.60 12.62
C SER A 870 -17.02 -0.07 13.34
N ALA A 871 -17.14 -0.29 14.66
CA ALA A 871 -18.32 0.12 15.45
C ALA A 871 -18.75 1.58 15.17
N GLY A 872 -20.07 1.80 15.10
CA GLY A 872 -20.66 3.12 14.84
C GLY A 872 -20.73 3.54 13.37
N LYS A 873 -20.11 2.80 12.43
CA LYS A 873 -20.33 2.98 10.97
C LYS A 873 -21.67 2.37 10.54
N ASP A 874 -22.17 2.72 9.36
CA ASP A 874 -23.40 2.13 8.81
C ASP A 874 -23.17 0.67 8.41
N SER A 875 -24.11 -0.21 8.77
CA SER A 875 -24.16 -1.58 8.23
C SER A 875 -24.81 -1.59 6.85
N MET A 876 -24.49 -2.61 6.07
CA MET A 876 -25.08 -2.87 4.76
C MET A 876 -26.11 -4.00 4.85
N LEU A 877 -27.23 -3.84 4.14
CA LEU A 877 -28.19 -4.91 3.88
C LEU A 877 -27.99 -5.43 2.46
N PHE A 878 -28.06 -6.74 2.24
CA PHE A 878 -28.09 -7.32 0.90
C PHE A 878 -29.25 -8.31 0.75
N SER A 879 -30.06 -8.11 -0.28
CA SER A 879 -31.20 -8.98 -0.61
C SER A 879 -31.11 -9.49 -2.04
N ASP A 880 -31.63 -10.69 -2.28
CA ASP A 880 -31.82 -11.24 -3.64
C ASP A 880 -33.29 -11.08 -4.10
N GLU A 881 -34.09 -12.14 -4.16
CA GLU A 881 -35.38 -12.18 -4.86
C GLU A 881 -36.57 -12.24 -3.89
N ILE A 882 -37.66 -11.53 -4.24
CA ILE A 882 -38.95 -11.60 -3.56
C ILE A 882 -39.85 -12.64 -4.21
N ILE A 883 -40.01 -13.78 -3.56
CA ILE A 883 -40.79 -14.92 -4.08
C ILE A 883 -42.18 -14.92 -3.44
N VAL A 884 -43.23 -14.78 -4.26
CA VAL A 884 -44.64 -14.79 -3.82
C VAL A 884 -45.47 -15.79 -4.64
N LYS A 885 -46.09 -16.78 -4.00
CA LYS A 885 -46.86 -17.85 -4.69
C LYS A 885 -48.36 -17.71 -4.64
#